data_AF-A0A538NX89-F1
#
_entry.id   AF-A0A538NX89-F1
#
_cell.length_a   1.000
_cell.length_b   1.000
_cell.length_c   1.000
_cell.angle_alpha   90.00
_cell.angle_beta   90.00
_cell.angle_gamma   90.00
#
_symmetry.space_group_name_H-M   'P 1'
#
loop_
_entity.id
_entity.type
_entity.pdbx_description
1 polymer ?
#
loop_
_entity_poly.entity_id
_entity_poly.type
_entity_poly.pdbx_seq_one_letter_code
_entity_poly.pdbx_strand_id
1 'polypeptide(L)'
;MKRSRQVFVLSILGLLICTSQAPGQTLPKFGHVVIVLLENTDFSDSTGSMPYLDSLAAKYGLATNYYADTHPSIGNYFTLTTGQILTNNDSQTPSSFPVSQANIASLLQAAGKSWKDYPEKTGTYYVHHDPLQYMTNVNKANLTNFTQFKTDLGNHGLPDFSWITPNACDSAHDCDLSTADSWLQTNIDPLVKSTYFQPGGDGLLIIVFDENSGSGGTMTTGTTDGGQVECVIVSPFIVSAGFKSTTRHYHESLLRLMEQGLGLTTFAGASAGANNMSEFFGAGATSTLSLSPASLTFANQPVGTTSAAQFSTLTNSGTTTITISSITLSGDFASAGLGTCGTSLAAGAGCTTSVSFKPTATGTRTGSVTIRDSAAGSPQTITLTGSGVPASTPAASLSPTSLAFGNQTVGAASAAKVVTLSNTGAVALSISSIAVAGTNSGDFTQTHTCGASLAAGTSCAISVTFKPAATGSRSASVSVTDNASGSPQTASLTGSGATSSGSAPVLVQVQNNVITTTTTYTSWSVNITTTAGDLLVAFCRESSNGTDNFTVTDSAGQTWTQTASGYWNESSTGPRLGMFYVANSAAVTSVTVKFKTSGGVVKPGIMVYEISGAASSGVADGSVNNGTDSTTTSTSGSLTTSNANDMLIFATDTSGDESRWTAGAGYTIPNNSVRTGSSGSDVRMAMQYQVVTSRQTNASTAMTYANSNWNGNIFAAFRGR
;
A
#
# COMPACT_ATOMS: atom_id res chain seq x y z
N MET A 1 -47.91 41.54 23.33
CA MET A 1 -47.20 42.71 23.90
C MET A 1 -45.82 42.21 24.30
N LYS A 2 -44.66 42.68 23.83
CA LYS A 2 -44.19 43.97 23.31
C LYS A 2 -43.30 43.72 22.08
N ARG A 3 -43.50 44.49 20.99
CA ARG A 3 -42.57 44.55 19.85
C ARG A 3 -41.45 45.53 20.20
N SER A 4 -40.21 45.05 20.26
CA SER A 4 -39.04 45.92 20.31
C SER A 4 -38.72 46.38 18.88
N ARG A 5 -38.85 47.69 18.62
CA ARG A 5 -38.38 48.33 17.39
C ARG A 5 -36.87 48.57 17.56
N GLN A 6 -36.04 47.81 16.84
CA GLN A 6 -34.66 48.21 16.60
C GLN A 6 -34.63 49.12 15.37
N VAL A 7 -34.18 50.35 15.60
CA VAL A 7 -33.88 51.37 14.61
C VAL A 7 -32.58 50.95 13.91
N PHE A 8 -32.63 50.76 12.59
CA PHE A 8 -31.43 50.64 11.76
C PHE A 8 -30.81 52.04 11.62
N VAL A 9 -29.70 52.28 12.31
CA VAL A 9 -28.81 53.41 12.03
C VAL A 9 -27.94 53.01 10.85
N LEU A 10 -28.19 53.63 9.70
CA LEU A 10 -27.40 53.47 8.49
C LEU A 10 -26.12 54.32 8.65
N SER A 11 -25.08 53.74 9.23
CA SER A 11 -23.74 54.34 9.23
C SER A 11 -23.15 54.22 7.83
N ILE A 12 -23.17 55.31 7.07
CA ILE A 12 -22.39 55.46 5.84
C ILE A 12 -20.92 55.54 6.27
N LEU A 13 -20.25 54.40 6.27
CA LEU A 13 -18.80 54.35 6.37
C LEU A 13 -18.26 54.79 5.00
N GLY A 14 -17.90 56.07 4.90
CA GLY A 14 -17.15 56.59 3.78
C GLY A 14 -15.92 55.73 3.58
N LEU A 15 -15.81 55.13 2.40
CA LEU A 15 -14.67 54.38 1.94
C LEU A 15 -13.48 55.36 1.85
N LEU A 16 -12.75 55.53 2.95
CA LEU A 16 -11.40 56.05 2.90
C LEU A 16 -10.59 54.97 2.17
N ILE A 17 -10.38 55.17 0.88
CA ILE A 17 -9.36 54.45 0.13
C ILE A 17 -8.02 54.94 0.73
N CYS A 18 -7.62 54.33 1.83
CA CYS A 18 -6.23 54.33 2.22
C CYS A 18 -5.55 53.45 1.18
N THR A 19 -4.96 54.07 0.15
CA THR A 19 -4.01 53.39 -0.71
C THR A 19 -2.92 52.85 0.21
N SER A 20 -2.90 51.53 0.38
CA SER A 20 -1.88 50.85 1.16
C SER A 20 -0.52 51.15 0.51
N GLN A 21 0.28 52.00 1.15
CA GLN A 21 1.68 52.19 0.80
C GLN A 21 2.36 50.83 0.96
N ALA A 22 2.96 50.32 -0.12
CA ALA A 22 3.67 49.05 -0.09
C ALA A 22 4.77 49.08 1.01
N PRO A 23 4.92 48.03 1.83
CA PRO A 23 5.88 48.03 2.92
C PRO A 23 7.33 48.03 2.40
N GLY A 24 8.11 49.02 2.85
CA GLY A 24 9.57 48.94 2.96
C GLY A 24 10.40 49.09 1.68
N GLN A 25 10.24 50.17 0.91
CA GLN A 25 11.23 50.57 -0.10
C GLN A 25 12.26 51.55 0.50
N THR A 26 13.50 51.09 0.70
CA THR A 26 14.59 51.94 1.20
C THR A 26 15.37 52.56 0.05
N LEU A 27 15.26 53.87 -0.12
CA LEU A 27 16.17 54.67 -0.95
C LEU A 27 17.62 54.54 -0.45
N PRO A 28 18.63 54.57 -1.34
CA PRO A 28 20.01 54.85 -0.93
C PRO A 28 20.07 56.17 -0.15
N LYS A 29 21.03 56.26 0.78
CA LYS A 29 21.36 57.55 1.41
C LYS A 29 22.32 58.29 0.50
N PHE A 30 21.98 59.53 0.16
CA PHE A 30 22.86 60.42 -0.59
C PHE A 30 23.59 61.34 0.38
N GLY A 31 24.89 61.50 0.18
CA GLY A 31 25.70 62.49 0.89
C GLY A 31 25.52 63.89 0.30
N HIS A 32 25.25 63.97 -1.01
CA HIS A 32 25.09 65.21 -1.74
C HIS A 32 23.99 65.11 -2.78
N VAL A 33 22.95 65.93 -2.65
CA VAL A 33 21.86 66.09 -3.62
C VAL A 33 21.99 67.45 -4.29
N VAL A 34 22.05 67.46 -5.61
CA VAL A 34 22.11 68.68 -6.44
C VAL A 34 20.93 68.69 -7.38
N ILE A 35 20.23 69.81 -7.46
CA ILE A 35 19.14 70.03 -8.42
C ILE A 35 19.44 71.23 -9.30
N VAL A 36 19.25 71.07 -10.61
CA VAL A 36 19.35 72.10 -11.63
C VAL A 36 18.00 72.20 -12.33
N LEU A 37 17.40 73.39 -12.31
CA LEU A 37 16.11 73.65 -12.98
C LEU A 37 16.32 74.39 -14.29
N LEU A 38 15.66 73.90 -15.34
CA LEU A 38 15.58 74.49 -16.68
C LEU A 38 14.12 74.89 -16.96
N GLU A 39 13.90 75.66 -18.03
CA GLU A 39 12.63 76.34 -18.36
C GLU A 39 12.45 76.45 -19.89
N ASN A 40 11.29 76.77 -20.43
CA ASN A 40 10.07 75.96 -20.37
C ASN A 40 10.09 75.07 -21.59
N THR A 41 9.96 73.75 -21.46
CA THR A 41 10.17 72.86 -22.61
C THR A 41 9.37 71.57 -22.50
N ASP A 42 8.67 71.23 -23.59
CA ASP A 42 8.02 69.95 -23.73
C ASP A 42 9.04 68.80 -23.76
N PHE A 43 8.72 67.70 -23.07
CA PHE A 43 9.54 66.49 -23.08
C PHE A 43 9.94 66.04 -24.49
N SER A 44 9.05 66.17 -25.48
CA SER A 44 9.31 65.78 -26.87
C SER A 44 10.33 66.67 -27.59
N ASP A 45 10.52 67.89 -27.10
CA ASP A 45 11.35 68.90 -27.76
C ASP A 45 12.77 68.87 -27.19
N SER A 46 12.92 68.62 -25.88
CA SER A 46 14.22 68.44 -25.24
C SER A 46 14.86 67.09 -25.56
N THR A 47 14.08 66.00 -25.51
CA THR A 47 14.62 64.64 -25.72
C THR A 47 15.08 64.41 -27.15
N GLY A 48 16.36 64.13 -27.34
CA GLY A 48 16.99 63.98 -28.65
C GLY A 48 17.50 65.28 -29.28
N SER A 49 17.26 66.44 -28.64
CA SER A 49 17.71 67.76 -29.11
C SER A 49 18.79 68.39 -28.21
N MET A 50 19.11 67.76 -27.08
CA MET A 50 20.11 68.22 -26.09
C MET A 50 21.18 67.13 -25.90
N PRO A 51 22.18 67.04 -26.80
CA PRO A 51 23.11 65.91 -26.85
C PRO A 51 23.85 65.61 -25.55
N TYR A 52 24.19 66.62 -24.75
CA TYR A 52 24.84 66.39 -23.45
C TYR A 52 23.85 65.81 -22.44
N LEU A 53 22.67 66.40 -22.28
CA LEU A 53 21.62 65.88 -21.40
C LEU A 53 21.17 64.46 -21.81
N ASP A 54 20.98 64.21 -23.10
CA ASP A 54 20.67 62.90 -23.67
C ASP A 54 21.75 61.86 -23.32
N SER A 55 23.03 62.27 -23.33
CA SER A 55 24.14 61.39 -22.95
C SER A 55 24.10 61.00 -21.47
N LEU A 56 23.64 61.91 -20.60
CA LEU A 56 23.44 61.63 -19.17
C LEU A 56 22.26 60.69 -18.98
N ALA A 57 21.14 60.92 -19.66
CA ALA A 57 19.98 60.03 -19.64
C ALA A 57 20.33 58.61 -20.11
N ALA A 58 21.11 58.48 -21.18
CA ALA A 58 21.57 57.20 -21.72
C ALA A 58 22.55 56.49 -20.79
N LYS A 59 23.35 57.23 -20.01
CA LYS A 59 24.32 56.68 -19.06
C LYS A 59 23.70 56.33 -17.71
N TYR A 60 22.72 57.10 -17.25
CA TYR A 60 22.11 56.98 -15.94
C TYR A 60 20.61 56.66 -16.08
N GLY A 61 19.71 57.59 -15.75
CA GLY A 61 18.29 57.33 -15.90
C GLY A 61 17.45 58.54 -16.30
N LEU A 62 16.28 58.24 -16.88
CA LEU A 62 15.29 59.18 -17.39
C LEU A 62 13.89 58.83 -16.88
N ALA A 63 13.17 59.81 -16.35
CA ALA A 63 11.75 59.67 -16.02
C ALA A 63 10.90 59.97 -17.28
N THR A 64 10.45 58.93 -17.98
CA THR A 64 9.70 59.08 -19.24
C THR A 64 8.23 59.43 -19.07
N ASN A 65 7.72 59.49 -17.84
CA ASN A 65 6.32 59.76 -17.50
C ASN A 65 6.27 60.78 -16.34
N TYR A 66 7.01 61.87 -16.50
CA TYR A 66 7.17 62.93 -15.51
C TYR A 66 6.40 64.18 -15.94
N TYR A 67 5.60 64.76 -15.03
CA TYR A 67 4.74 65.91 -15.31
C TYR A 67 4.98 67.05 -14.35
N ALA A 68 4.97 68.27 -14.88
CA ALA A 68 4.91 69.48 -14.11
C ALA A 68 3.48 69.77 -13.63
N ASP A 69 3.38 70.50 -12.53
CA ASP A 69 2.15 70.59 -11.75
C ASP A 69 1.22 71.72 -12.18
N THR A 70 1.77 72.83 -12.70
CA THR A 70 0.98 74.03 -13.03
C THR A 70 1.69 74.91 -14.05
N HIS A 71 1.02 76.00 -14.45
CA HIS A 71 1.62 77.23 -14.97
C HIS A 71 1.23 78.44 -14.12
N PRO A 72 1.97 79.56 -14.15
CA PRO A 72 3.32 79.72 -14.70
C PRO A 72 4.39 79.17 -13.74
N SER A 73 5.65 79.25 -14.16
CA SER A 73 6.85 78.65 -13.55
C SER A 73 6.86 78.69 -12.01
N ILE A 74 6.62 79.87 -11.40
CA ILE A 74 6.75 80.09 -9.95
C ILE A 74 6.05 79.03 -9.07
N GLY A 75 4.91 78.50 -9.52
CA GLY A 75 4.18 77.44 -8.81
C GLY A 75 4.93 76.12 -8.74
N ASN A 76 5.62 75.72 -9.82
CA ASN A 76 6.43 74.51 -9.89
C ASN A 76 7.68 74.63 -9.00
N TYR A 77 8.33 75.79 -8.99
CA TYR A 77 9.46 76.09 -8.09
C TYR A 77 9.06 75.96 -6.60
N PHE A 78 7.89 76.48 -6.21
CA PHE A 78 7.39 76.29 -4.85
C PHE A 78 7.03 74.83 -4.56
N THR A 79 6.51 74.09 -5.53
CA THR A 79 6.21 72.66 -5.35
C THR A 79 7.48 71.84 -5.12
N LEU A 80 8.56 72.12 -5.86
CA LEU A 80 9.86 71.47 -5.71
C LEU A 80 10.57 71.77 -4.38
N THR A 81 10.16 72.80 -3.64
CA THR A 81 10.78 73.17 -2.35
C THR A 81 9.88 72.97 -1.14
N THR A 82 8.57 73.16 -1.27
CA THR A 82 7.59 73.12 -0.17
C THR A 82 6.56 72.00 -0.30
N GLY A 83 6.49 71.35 -1.47
CA GLY A 83 5.46 70.38 -1.81
C GLY A 83 4.08 71.03 -1.95
N GLN A 84 4.01 72.33 -2.23
CA GLN A 84 2.77 73.10 -2.39
C GLN A 84 2.93 74.16 -3.49
N ILE A 85 1.87 74.40 -4.25
CA ILE A 85 1.74 75.57 -5.11
C ILE A 85 1.26 76.74 -4.23
N LEU A 86 2.18 77.61 -3.82
CA LEU A 86 1.86 78.74 -2.93
C LEU A 86 1.32 79.96 -3.68
N THR A 87 1.72 80.13 -4.93
CA THR A 87 1.28 81.20 -5.82
C THR A 87 1.60 80.82 -7.27
N ASN A 88 0.83 81.38 -8.20
CA ASN A 88 1.02 81.33 -9.65
C ASN A 88 1.14 82.76 -10.22
N ASN A 89 1.68 83.69 -9.42
CA ASN A 89 1.80 85.10 -9.78
C ASN A 89 3.27 85.54 -9.82
N ASP A 90 3.86 85.57 -11.01
CA ASP A 90 5.28 85.89 -11.25
C ASP A 90 5.68 87.33 -10.87
N SER A 91 4.70 88.22 -10.66
CA SER A 91 4.97 89.59 -10.19
C SER A 91 5.34 89.64 -8.71
N GLN A 92 5.15 88.55 -7.96
CA GLN A 92 5.52 88.49 -6.56
C GLN A 92 7.03 88.37 -6.40
N THR A 93 7.54 88.95 -5.31
CA THR A 93 8.96 88.97 -4.95
C THR A 93 9.10 88.54 -3.50
N PRO A 94 10.32 88.22 -3.02
CA PRO A 94 10.53 87.91 -1.60
C PRO A 94 10.02 89.00 -0.64
N SER A 95 9.95 90.25 -1.09
CA SER A 95 9.41 91.37 -0.31
C SER A 95 7.88 91.41 -0.25
N SER A 96 7.19 91.03 -1.33
CA SER A 96 5.73 91.08 -1.43
C SER A 96 5.06 89.76 -1.07
N PHE A 97 5.82 88.65 -1.06
CA PHE A 97 5.35 87.32 -0.72
C PHE A 97 6.38 86.52 0.09
N PRO A 98 6.71 86.94 1.32
CA PRO A 98 7.60 86.16 2.19
C PRO A 98 6.94 84.81 2.56
N VAL A 99 7.70 83.72 2.41
CA VAL A 99 7.22 82.35 2.67
C VAL A 99 7.79 81.83 3.98
N SER A 100 6.97 81.22 4.84
CA SER A 100 7.40 80.64 6.12
C SER A 100 7.01 79.18 6.28
N GLN A 101 6.45 78.59 5.23
CA GLN A 101 6.08 77.18 5.14
C GLN A 101 7.32 76.29 5.29
N ALA A 102 7.11 75.07 5.79
CA ALA A 102 8.16 74.06 5.79
C ALA A 102 8.61 73.80 4.35
N ASN A 103 9.93 73.79 4.17
CA ASN A 103 10.60 73.57 2.89
C ASN A 103 11.86 72.75 3.10
N ILE A 104 12.38 72.15 2.02
CA ILE A 104 13.55 71.28 2.07
C ILE A 104 14.74 71.91 2.82
N ALA A 105 15.05 73.19 2.57
CA ALA A 105 16.14 73.89 3.26
C ALA A 105 15.88 74.03 4.77
N SER A 106 14.68 74.45 5.17
CA SER A 106 14.32 74.56 6.60
C SER A 106 14.36 73.21 7.32
N LEU A 107 13.94 72.13 6.66
CA LEU A 107 13.95 70.77 7.20
C LEU A 107 15.37 70.22 7.33
N LEU A 108 16.23 70.47 6.33
CA LEU A 108 17.64 70.11 6.39
C LEU A 108 18.37 70.83 7.53
N GLN A 109 18.13 72.14 7.72
CA GLN A 109 18.70 72.87 8.86
C GLN A 109 18.27 72.28 10.20
N ALA A 110 16.98 71.95 10.34
CA ALA A 110 16.46 71.33 11.55
C ALA A 110 17.10 69.95 11.80
N ALA A 111 17.45 69.23 10.73
CA ALA A 111 18.17 67.96 10.78
C ALA A 111 19.70 68.10 10.91
N GLY A 112 20.24 69.32 11.02
CA GLY A 112 21.68 69.57 11.11
C GLY A 112 22.45 69.34 9.80
N LYS A 113 21.75 69.37 8.66
CA LYS A 113 22.31 69.19 7.32
C LYS A 113 22.61 70.52 6.65
N SER A 114 23.70 70.54 5.89
CA SER A 114 24.17 71.70 5.15
C SER A 114 23.39 71.86 3.85
N TRP A 115 23.08 73.09 3.47
CA TRP A 115 22.43 73.39 2.19
C TRP A 115 22.91 74.75 1.69
N LYS A 116 22.95 74.93 0.38
CA LYS A 116 23.20 76.23 -0.26
C LYS A 116 22.38 76.39 -1.53
N ASP A 117 22.10 77.65 -1.82
CA ASP A 117 21.49 78.13 -3.04
C ASP A 117 22.54 78.87 -3.90
N TYR A 118 22.57 78.55 -5.19
CA TYR A 118 23.59 78.96 -6.15
C TYR A 118 22.98 79.55 -7.43
N PRO A 119 22.31 80.72 -7.35
CA PRO A 119 21.74 81.38 -8.52
C PRO A 119 22.84 81.95 -9.42
N GLU A 120 22.68 81.78 -10.72
CA GLU A 120 23.52 82.41 -11.73
C GLU A 120 23.00 83.83 -12.01
N LYS A 121 23.56 84.80 -11.28
CA LYS A 121 23.20 86.21 -11.42
C LYS A 121 24.00 86.95 -12.50
N THR A 122 24.83 86.24 -13.25
CA THR A 122 25.47 86.77 -14.46
C THR A 122 24.49 86.64 -15.62
N GLY A 123 24.00 87.76 -16.15
CA GLY A 123 22.92 87.77 -17.16
C GLY A 123 21.57 88.18 -16.56
N THR A 124 20.48 87.88 -17.28
CA THR A 124 19.11 88.13 -16.81
C THR A 124 18.72 87.05 -15.79
N TYR A 125 18.49 87.45 -14.55
CA TYR A 125 18.08 86.56 -13.46
C TYR A 125 16.67 86.91 -12.98
N TYR A 126 15.80 85.91 -12.93
CA TYR A 126 14.44 86.02 -12.43
C TYR A 126 14.34 85.41 -11.04
N VAL A 127 14.02 86.23 -10.03
CA VAL A 127 13.90 85.75 -8.65
C VAL A 127 12.76 84.77 -8.46
N HIS A 128 11.70 84.82 -9.28
CA HIS A 128 10.60 83.85 -9.25
C HIS A 128 11.00 82.44 -9.70
N HIS A 129 12.19 82.26 -10.30
CA HIS A 129 12.80 80.95 -10.60
C HIS A 129 13.75 80.49 -9.46
N ASP A 130 13.68 81.13 -8.30
CA ASP A 130 14.54 80.82 -7.15
C ASP A 130 13.74 80.89 -5.82
N PRO A 131 13.01 79.81 -5.50
CA PRO A 131 12.05 79.77 -4.40
C PRO A 131 12.71 79.93 -3.03
N LEU A 132 13.99 79.56 -2.88
CA LEU A 132 14.72 79.67 -1.62
C LEU A 132 14.96 81.13 -1.20
N GLN A 133 14.94 82.08 -2.15
CA GLN A 133 15.01 83.51 -1.86
C GLN A 133 13.78 84.01 -1.07
N TYR A 134 12.61 83.42 -1.28
CA TYR A 134 11.36 83.77 -0.62
C TYR A 134 11.26 83.28 0.83
N MET A 135 12.04 82.25 1.19
CA MET A 135 11.93 81.55 2.48
C MET A 135 12.46 82.41 3.63
N THR A 136 11.61 82.77 4.58
CA THR A 136 11.96 83.58 5.77
C THR A 136 12.53 82.75 6.93
N ASN A 137 12.27 81.44 6.93
CA ASN A 137 12.63 80.49 7.97
C ASN A 137 13.95 79.73 7.69
N VAL A 138 14.82 80.29 6.84
CA VAL A 138 16.11 79.69 6.45
C VAL A 138 17.28 80.63 6.72
N ASN A 139 18.48 80.08 6.90
CA ASN A 139 19.71 80.83 7.10
C ASN A 139 20.09 81.56 5.80
N LYS A 140 19.90 82.88 5.79
CA LYS A 140 20.16 83.72 4.62
C LYS A 140 21.64 83.73 4.18
N ALA A 141 22.59 83.33 5.02
CA ALA A 141 23.99 83.18 4.63
C ALA A 141 24.24 82.06 3.61
N ASN A 142 23.29 81.13 3.45
CA ASN A 142 23.36 80.03 2.50
C ASN A 142 22.86 80.42 1.09
N LEU A 143 22.33 81.63 0.92
CA LEU A 143 21.95 82.20 -0.37
C LEU A 143 23.19 82.86 -0.99
N THR A 144 23.80 82.19 -1.97
CA THR A 144 25.11 82.59 -2.51
C THR A 144 25.00 83.02 -3.98
N ASN A 145 26.05 82.77 -4.77
CA ASN A 145 26.07 82.98 -6.21
C ASN A 145 26.67 81.72 -6.85
N PHE A 146 26.34 81.48 -8.12
CA PHE A 146 26.83 80.31 -8.84
C PHE A 146 28.36 80.17 -8.90
N THR A 147 29.12 81.26 -8.82
CA THR A 147 30.59 81.20 -8.72
C THR A 147 31.08 80.44 -7.48
N GLN A 148 30.33 80.48 -6.38
CA GLN A 148 30.65 79.74 -5.16
C GLN A 148 30.52 78.23 -5.34
N PHE A 149 29.61 77.76 -6.21
CA PHE A 149 29.46 76.33 -6.51
C PHE A 149 30.76 75.72 -7.04
N LYS A 150 31.44 76.42 -7.96
CA LYS A 150 32.75 75.98 -8.50
C LYS A 150 33.82 75.89 -7.42
N THR A 151 33.84 76.86 -6.49
CA THR A 151 34.76 76.85 -5.34
C THR A 151 34.46 75.71 -4.38
N ASP A 152 33.19 75.48 -4.04
CA ASP A 152 32.77 74.41 -3.14
C ASP A 152 33.07 73.02 -3.74
N LEU A 153 32.77 72.82 -5.03
CA LEU A 153 33.09 71.59 -5.75
C LEU A 153 34.59 71.32 -5.81
N GLY A 154 35.40 72.33 -6.16
CA GLY A 154 36.85 72.20 -6.25
C GLY A 154 37.55 71.91 -4.91
N ASN A 155 36.93 72.34 -3.80
CA ASN A 155 37.45 72.10 -2.45
C ASN A 155 36.91 70.81 -1.81
N HIS A 156 36.15 69.99 -2.54
CA HIS A 156 35.41 68.84 -1.98
C HIS A 156 34.51 69.25 -0.79
N GLY A 157 33.93 70.45 -0.85
CA GLY A 157 33.12 71.08 0.19
C GLY A 157 31.67 71.31 -0.23
N LEU A 158 31.14 70.46 -1.12
CA LEU A 158 29.74 70.54 -1.55
C LEU A 158 28.81 70.31 -0.32
N PRO A 159 27.73 71.08 -0.14
CA PRO A 159 26.78 70.85 0.95
C PRO A 159 25.97 69.56 0.74
N ASP A 160 25.22 69.12 1.75
CA ASP A 160 24.30 67.99 1.61
C ASP A 160 23.27 68.29 0.50
N PHE A 161 22.78 69.53 0.40
CA PHE A 161 21.83 69.97 -0.63
C PHE A 161 22.29 71.21 -1.38
N SER A 162 22.28 71.16 -2.71
CA SER A 162 22.61 72.29 -3.60
C SER A 162 21.46 72.58 -4.55
N TRP A 163 20.94 73.80 -4.48
CA TRP A 163 19.97 74.32 -5.44
C TRP A 163 20.67 75.21 -6.47
N ILE A 164 20.52 74.93 -7.75
CA ILE A 164 21.14 75.69 -8.83
C ILE A 164 20.04 76.22 -9.75
N THR A 165 19.96 77.55 -9.85
CA THR A 165 19.09 78.27 -10.79
C THR A 165 19.96 78.98 -11.83
N PRO A 166 20.03 78.48 -13.09
CA PRO A 166 20.70 79.16 -14.19
C PRO A 166 20.02 80.51 -14.52
N ASN A 167 20.71 81.38 -15.25
CA ASN A 167 20.08 82.61 -15.75
C ASN A 167 19.03 82.29 -16.85
N ALA A 168 18.27 83.28 -17.30
CA ALA A 168 17.18 83.08 -18.26
C ALA A 168 17.63 82.47 -19.61
N CYS A 169 18.85 82.75 -20.06
CA CYS A 169 19.35 82.16 -21.31
C CYS A 169 19.85 80.73 -21.09
N ASP A 170 20.62 80.52 -20.02
CA ASP A 170 21.27 79.24 -19.71
C ASP A 170 20.29 78.19 -19.13
N SER A 171 19.07 78.60 -18.77
CA SER A 171 17.94 77.72 -18.43
C SER A 171 17.07 77.32 -19.62
N ALA A 172 17.31 77.88 -20.82
CA ALA A 172 16.46 77.79 -22.02
C ALA A 172 15.14 78.60 -22.01
N HIS A 173 14.94 79.50 -21.04
CA HIS A 173 13.77 80.38 -21.03
C HIS A 173 13.81 81.44 -22.16
N ASP A 174 14.93 82.16 -22.29
CA ASP A 174 15.11 83.26 -23.26
C ASP A 174 15.99 82.87 -24.46
N CYS A 175 16.53 81.65 -24.47
CA CYS A 175 17.49 81.16 -25.47
C CYS A 175 17.21 79.70 -25.86
N ASP A 176 17.75 79.27 -27.00
CA ASP A 176 17.55 77.91 -27.51
C ASP A 176 18.14 76.83 -26.60
N LEU A 177 17.54 75.63 -26.62
CA LEU A 177 17.98 74.43 -25.88
C LEU A 177 19.46 74.10 -26.05
N SER A 178 20.06 74.39 -27.21
CA SER A 178 21.49 74.16 -27.44
C SER A 178 22.39 75.04 -26.56
N THR A 179 21.91 76.21 -26.14
CA THR A 179 22.61 77.11 -25.21
C THR A 179 22.61 76.51 -23.81
N ALA A 180 21.44 76.08 -23.32
CA ALA A 180 21.31 75.41 -22.03
C ALA A 180 22.10 74.10 -21.99
N ASP A 181 22.07 73.28 -23.05
CA ASP A 181 22.84 72.03 -23.12
C ASP A 181 24.37 72.28 -23.07
N SER A 182 24.84 73.33 -23.77
CA SER A 182 26.23 73.78 -23.71
C SER A 182 26.62 74.28 -22.31
N TRP A 183 25.70 74.98 -21.64
CA TRP A 183 25.90 75.45 -20.27
C TRP A 183 25.99 74.29 -19.27
N LEU A 184 25.09 73.30 -19.38
CA LEU A 184 25.13 72.06 -18.59
C LEU A 184 26.47 71.35 -18.78
N GLN A 185 26.90 71.17 -20.04
CA GLN A 185 28.18 70.53 -20.35
C GLN A 185 29.37 71.29 -19.75
N THR A 186 29.33 72.62 -19.77
CA THR A 186 30.45 73.44 -19.29
C THR A 186 30.50 73.52 -17.77
N ASN A 187 29.35 73.65 -17.12
CA ASN A 187 29.27 74.02 -15.71
C ASN A 187 28.84 72.89 -14.78
N ILE A 188 28.07 71.91 -15.28
CA ILE A 188 27.57 70.77 -14.48
C ILE A 188 28.38 69.50 -14.72
N ASP A 189 28.93 69.28 -15.91
CA ASP A 189 29.78 68.10 -16.18
C ASP A 189 30.97 67.91 -15.21
N PRO A 190 31.65 68.97 -14.73
CA PRO A 190 32.66 68.82 -13.69
C PRO A 190 32.13 68.15 -12.40
N LEU A 191 30.86 68.38 -12.04
CA LEU A 191 30.20 67.69 -10.93
C LEU A 191 30.04 66.21 -11.23
N VAL A 192 29.52 65.85 -12.40
CA VAL A 192 29.32 64.45 -12.83
C VAL A 192 30.64 63.68 -12.87
N LYS A 193 31.75 64.35 -13.21
CA LYS A 193 33.11 63.77 -13.21
C LYS A 193 33.79 63.75 -11.84
N SER A 194 33.23 64.43 -10.84
CA SER A 194 33.78 64.46 -9.48
C SER A 194 33.61 63.13 -8.75
N THR A 195 34.37 62.95 -7.67
CA THR A 195 34.32 61.73 -6.84
C THR A 195 32.94 61.43 -6.25
N TYR A 196 32.07 62.44 -6.12
CA TYR A 196 30.69 62.24 -5.64
C TYR A 196 29.85 61.38 -6.60
N PHE A 197 30.15 61.39 -7.90
CA PHE A 197 29.36 60.74 -8.94
C PHE A 197 30.07 59.59 -9.65
N GLN A 198 31.32 59.30 -9.27
CA GLN A 198 32.06 58.12 -9.71
C GLN A 198 31.78 56.89 -8.82
N PRO A 199 32.15 55.66 -9.23
CA PRO A 199 31.94 54.46 -8.42
C PRO A 199 32.49 54.63 -6.99
N GLY A 200 31.63 54.40 -5.99
CA GLY A 200 31.94 54.62 -4.56
C GLY A 200 31.54 55.99 -4.01
N GLY A 201 31.11 56.92 -4.86
CA GLY A 201 30.46 58.16 -4.45
C GLY A 201 28.99 57.96 -4.04
N ASP A 202 28.39 59.03 -3.52
CA ASP A 202 27.05 59.06 -2.92
C ASP A 202 26.18 60.23 -3.43
N GLY A 203 26.52 60.77 -4.61
CA GLY A 203 25.83 61.90 -5.22
C GLY A 203 24.50 61.55 -5.88
N LEU A 204 23.56 62.49 -5.84
CA LEU A 204 22.36 62.54 -6.66
C LEU A 204 22.30 63.89 -7.37
N LEU A 205 22.25 63.89 -8.68
CA LEU A 205 22.05 65.06 -9.52
C LEU A 205 20.72 64.88 -10.24
N ILE A 206 19.88 65.89 -10.14
CA ILE A 206 18.59 65.98 -10.80
C ILE A 206 18.67 67.17 -11.76
N ILE A 207 18.41 66.92 -13.04
CA ILE A 207 18.24 67.97 -14.05
C ILE A 207 16.79 67.84 -14.54
N VAL A 208 16.00 68.89 -14.35
CA VAL A 208 14.56 68.87 -14.61
C VAL A 208 14.08 70.20 -15.16
N PHE A 209 13.14 70.14 -16.11
CA PHE A 209 12.40 71.32 -16.56
C PHE A 209 11.20 71.58 -15.64
N ASP A 210 10.90 72.84 -15.39
CA ASP A 210 9.85 73.26 -14.46
C ASP A 210 8.43 73.14 -15.05
N GLU A 211 8.23 73.44 -16.33
CA GLU A 211 6.98 73.23 -17.07
C GLU A 211 7.21 73.11 -18.59
N ASN A 212 6.17 72.70 -19.32
CA ASN A 212 6.21 72.62 -20.77
C ASN A 212 5.87 73.97 -21.44
N SER A 213 5.81 74.05 -22.78
CA SER A 213 5.47 75.30 -23.48
C SER A 213 3.98 75.69 -23.45
N GLY A 214 3.20 75.02 -22.61
CA GLY A 214 1.75 75.13 -22.53
C GLY A 214 1.24 76.34 -21.76
N SER A 215 0.01 76.21 -21.27
CA SER A 215 -0.64 77.20 -20.42
C SER A 215 -1.62 76.51 -19.48
N GLY A 216 -1.71 77.00 -18.24
CA GLY A 216 -2.52 76.43 -17.17
C GLY A 216 -2.69 77.42 -16.02
N GLY A 217 -2.93 76.93 -14.81
CA GLY A 217 -3.10 77.78 -13.64
C GLY A 217 -3.63 77.09 -12.38
N THR A 218 -3.58 75.76 -12.31
CA THR A 218 -4.06 75.04 -11.12
C THR A 218 -3.26 75.39 -9.87
N MET A 219 -3.96 75.51 -8.74
CA MET A 219 -3.33 75.69 -7.42
C MET A 219 -3.29 74.36 -6.64
N THR A 220 -3.24 73.23 -7.35
CA THR A 220 -3.24 71.87 -6.79
C THR A 220 -2.06 71.07 -7.31
N THR A 221 -1.31 70.40 -6.43
CA THR A 221 -0.19 69.50 -6.78
C THR A 221 -0.69 68.13 -7.25
N GLY A 222 0.17 67.35 -7.90
CA GLY A 222 -0.13 66.03 -8.44
C GLY A 222 -0.98 66.08 -9.70
N THR A 223 -0.92 67.18 -10.45
CA THR A 223 -1.69 67.34 -11.69
C THR A 223 -0.77 67.38 -12.90
N THR A 224 -1.35 67.28 -14.10
CA THR A 224 -0.60 67.35 -15.36
C THR A 224 -0.76 68.71 -16.05
N ASP A 225 -1.17 69.74 -15.32
CA ASP A 225 -1.51 71.06 -15.88
C ASP A 225 -0.27 71.78 -16.41
N GLY A 226 0.91 71.57 -15.82
CA GLY A 226 2.21 72.06 -16.32
C GLY A 226 2.79 71.23 -17.48
N GLY A 227 2.09 70.19 -17.92
CA GLY A 227 2.51 69.33 -19.03
C GLY A 227 3.63 68.34 -18.72
N GLN A 228 4.04 67.58 -19.73
CA GLN A 228 5.09 66.56 -19.60
C GLN A 228 6.46 67.18 -19.85
N VAL A 229 7.39 66.98 -18.91
CA VAL A 229 8.72 67.59 -18.93
C VAL A 229 9.84 66.57 -18.73
N GLU A 230 11.05 66.88 -19.20
CA GLU A 230 12.20 66.00 -19.04
C GLU A 230 12.80 66.09 -17.63
N CYS A 231 13.04 64.92 -17.04
CA CYS A 231 13.69 64.77 -15.73
C CYS A 231 14.75 63.65 -15.81
N VAL A 232 16.02 64.05 -15.75
CA VAL A 232 17.18 63.15 -15.79
C VAL A 232 17.73 62.95 -14.38
N ILE A 233 17.93 61.69 -14.01
CA ILE A 233 18.47 61.26 -12.72
C ILE A 233 19.88 60.72 -12.92
N VAL A 234 20.86 61.37 -12.29
CA VAL A 234 22.28 61.03 -12.36
C VAL A 234 22.77 60.61 -10.98
N SER A 235 23.25 59.37 -10.85
CA SER A 235 23.79 58.85 -9.60
C SER A 235 24.63 57.58 -9.83
N PRO A 236 25.68 57.34 -9.02
CA PRO A 236 26.39 56.05 -9.02
C PRO A 236 25.51 54.90 -8.50
N PHE A 237 24.36 55.19 -7.87
CA PHE A 237 23.42 54.17 -7.40
C PHE A 237 22.37 53.75 -8.45
N ILE A 238 22.45 54.24 -9.69
CA ILE A 238 21.48 53.89 -10.72
C ILE A 238 21.42 52.37 -10.94
N VAL A 239 20.20 51.82 -11.04
CA VAL A 239 19.97 50.38 -11.16
C VAL A 239 20.59 49.78 -12.41
N SER A 240 20.62 50.55 -13.50
CA SER A 240 21.25 50.18 -14.77
C SER A 240 21.50 51.42 -15.59
N ALA A 241 22.53 51.39 -16.44
CA ALA A 241 22.74 52.46 -17.42
C ALA A 241 21.55 52.56 -18.38
N GLY A 242 21.08 53.78 -18.60
CA GLY A 242 19.94 54.06 -19.48
C GLY A 242 18.59 53.63 -18.90
N PHE A 243 18.47 53.55 -17.57
CA PHE A 243 17.22 53.18 -16.92
C PHE A 243 16.10 54.18 -17.27
N LYS A 244 14.93 53.68 -17.68
CA LYS A 244 13.78 54.51 -18.00
C LYS A 244 12.63 54.20 -17.04
N SER A 245 12.26 55.15 -16.20
CA SER A 245 11.07 55.01 -15.36
C SER A 245 9.83 55.37 -16.17
N THR A 246 8.88 54.44 -16.23
CA THR A 246 7.54 54.65 -16.78
C THR A 246 6.50 54.96 -15.71
N THR A 247 6.91 54.97 -14.44
CA THR A 247 6.08 55.37 -13.30
C THR A 247 5.74 56.85 -13.44
N ARG A 248 4.51 57.22 -13.06
CA ARG A 248 4.08 58.62 -13.10
C ARG A 248 4.66 59.40 -11.91
N HIS A 249 5.31 60.51 -12.21
CA HIS A 249 5.94 61.39 -11.22
C HIS A 249 5.55 62.86 -11.45
N TYR A 250 5.65 63.63 -10.37
CA TYR A 250 5.37 65.06 -10.30
C TYR A 250 6.48 65.78 -9.50
N HIS A 251 6.42 67.10 -9.37
CA HIS A 251 7.45 67.83 -8.60
C HIS A 251 7.52 67.42 -7.14
N GLU A 252 6.39 67.08 -6.50
CA GLU A 252 6.42 66.55 -5.14
C GLU A 252 7.07 65.16 -5.04
N SER A 253 7.14 64.38 -6.13
CA SER A 253 7.89 63.12 -6.17
C SER A 253 9.40 63.37 -6.13
N LEU A 254 9.89 64.38 -6.86
CA LEU A 254 11.30 64.79 -6.79
C LEU A 254 11.65 65.35 -5.42
N LEU A 255 10.81 66.22 -4.87
CA LEU A 255 10.99 66.72 -3.51
C LEU A 255 11.06 65.55 -2.51
N ARG A 256 10.18 64.56 -2.66
CA ARG A 256 10.20 63.35 -1.83
C ARG A 256 11.51 62.57 -1.99
N LEU A 257 11.99 62.37 -3.21
CA LEU A 257 13.27 61.71 -3.48
C LEU A 257 14.42 62.43 -2.77
N MET A 258 14.50 63.76 -2.91
CA MET A 258 15.57 64.57 -2.31
C MET A 258 15.53 64.51 -0.77
N GLU A 259 14.38 64.75 -0.17
CA GLU A 259 14.23 64.75 1.29
C GLU A 259 14.53 63.38 1.91
N GLN A 260 13.92 62.32 1.38
CA GLN A 260 14.10 60.97 1.90
C GLN A 260 15.52 60.45 1.64
N GLY A 261 16.07 60.75 0.46
CA GLY A 261 17.44 60.39 0.08
C GLY A 261 18.50 61.06 0.95
N LEU A 262 18.26 62.29 1.39
CA LEU A 262 19.09 62.99 2.38
C LEU A 262 18.88 62.48 3.81
N GLY A 263 17.96 61.53 4.02
CA GLY A 263 17.70 60.92 5.31
C GLY A 263 16.74 61.71 6.21
N LEU A 264 15.97 62.64 5.66
CA LEU A 264 14.87 63.26 6.39
C LEU A 264 13.76 62.22 6.64
N THR A 265 13.10 62.37 7.79
CA THR A 265 11.96 61.51 8.21
C THR A 265 10.66 62.29 8.30
N THR A 266 10.73 63.61 8.17
CA THR A 266 9.59 64.53 8.01
C THR A 266 9.76 65.21 6.65
N PHE A 267 8.66 65.34 5.92
CA PHE A 267 8.64 65.71 4.50
C PHE A 267 7.74 66.94 4.30
N ALA A 268 8.12 67.86 3.41
CA ALA A 268 7.39 69.10 3.19
C ALA A 268 6.14 68.92 2.30
N GLY A 269 4.98 69.36 2.79
CA GLY A 269 3.76 69.42 2.00
C GLY A 269 3.36 68.08 1.38
N ALA A 270 3.03 68.10 0.08
CA ALA A 270 2.59 66.93 -0.66
C ALA A 270 3.65 65.83 -0.82
N SER A 271 4.94 66.14 -0.66
CA SER A 271 6.01 65.13 -0.79
C SER A 271 5.87 64.00 0.24
N ALA A 272 5.23 64.26 1.38
CA ALA A 272 4.95 63.25 2.41
C ALA A 272 4.16 62.04 1.87
N GLY A 273 3.26 62.27 0.91
CA GLY A 273 2.41 61.25 0.29
C GLY A 273 2.84 60.84 -1.12
N ALA A 274 3.83 61.52 -1.71
CA ALA A 274 4.30 61.25 -3.05
C ALA A 274 5.09 59.92 -3.14
N ASN A 275 5.13 59.32 -4.33
CA ASN A 275 6.08 58.25 -4.60
C ASN A 275 7.52 58.82 -4.54
N ASN A 276 8.48 58.00 -4.12
CA ASN A 276 9.83 58.45 -3.78
C ASN A 276 10.88 58.18 -4.86
N MET A 277 10.46 57.77 -6.05
CA MET A 277 11.32 57.48 -7.20
C MET A 277 12.43 56.44 -6.92
N SER A 278 12.21 55.54 -5.96
CA SER A 278 13.25 54.59 -5.54
C SER A 278 13.57 53.49 -6.57
N GLU A 279 12.73 53.34 -7.59
CA GLU A 279 12.95 52.42 -8.71
C GLU A 279 14.19 52.78 -9.54
N PHE A 280 14.61 54.05 -9.56
CA PHE A 280 15.87 54.46 -10.20
C PHE A 280 17.10 53.79 -9.59
N PHE A 281 17.01 53.36 -8.32
CA PHE A 281 18.15 52.84 -7.54
C PHE A 281 17.97 51.38 -7.12
N GLY A 282 17.09 50.65 -7.80
CA GLY A 282 16.95 49.20 -7.58
C GLY A 282 16.14 48.83 -6.34
N ALA A 283 15.44 49.77 -5.70
CA ALA A 283 14.52 49.49 -4.59
C ALA A 283 13.22 48.74 -5.00
N GLY A 284 13.21 48.13 -6.20
CA GLY A 284 12.16 47.27 -6.73
C GLY A 284 12.63 45.88 -7.19
N ALA A 285 13.92 45.52 -7.00
CA ALA A 285 14.45 44.19 -7.27
C ALA A 285 14.11 43.24 -6.10
N THR A 286 13.03 42.48 -6.21
CA THR A 286 12.66 41.48 -5.20
C THR A 286 12.91 40.08 -5.74
N SER A 287 13.50 39.22 -4.91
CA SER A 287 13.51 37.77 -5.12
C SER A 287 12.53 37.17 -4.13
N THR A 288 11.37 36.74 -4.62
CA THR A 288 10.30 36.15 -3.81
C THR A 288 10.01 34.75 -4.32
N LEU A 289 10.33 33.73 -3.51
CA LEU A 289 10.04 32.34 -3.83
C LEU A 289 8.83 31.86 -3.03
N SER A 290 7.86 31.25 -3.71
CA SER A 290 6.73 30.57 -3.08
C SER A 290 6.71 29.09 -3.41
N LEU A 291 6.26 28.27 -2.46
CA LEU A 291 6.18 26.82 -2.56
C LEU A 291 4.72 26.38 -2.56
N SER A 292 4.29 25.68 -3.60
CA SER A 292 2.91 25.20 -3.72
C SER A 292 2.85 23.73 -4.16
N PRO A 293 2.41 22.81 -3.28
CA PRO A 293 2.15 23.00 -1.85
C PRO A 293 3.43 23.11 -1.00
N ALA A 294 3.38 23.83 0.13
CA ALA A 294 4.49 23.93 1.09
C ALA A 294 4.68 22.66 1.95
N SER A 295 3.79 21.67 1.83
CA SER A 295 3.88 20.38 2.51
C SER A 295 3.40 19.26 1.60
N LEU A 296 4.10 18.12 1.62
CA LEU A 296 3.71 16.90 0.91
C LEU A 296 3.37 15.79 1.90
N THR A 297 2.19 15.19 1.73
CA THR A 297 1.72 14.06 2.54
C THR A 297 1.59 12.84 1.65
N PHE A 298 2.38 11.81 1.95
CA PHE A 298 2.37 10.54 1.24
C PHE A 298 1.40 9.57 1.92
N ALA A 299 0.69 8.79 1.11
CA ALA A 299 -0.14 7.71 1.60
C ALA A 299 0.70 6.64 2.32
N ASN A 300 0.02 5.71 3.00
CA ASN A 300 0.67 4.55 3.61
C ASN A 300 1.49 3.79 2.55
N GLN A 301 2.79 3.66 2.80
CA GLN A 301 3.72 3.01 1.88
C GLN A 301 4.35 1.79 2.55
N PRO A 302 4.28 0.59 1.94
CA PRO A 302 4.94 -0.59 2.47
C PRO A 302 6.45 -0.38 2.65
N VAL A 303 7.00 -0.77 3.81
CA VAL A 303 8.45 -0.66 4.10
C VAL A 303 9.28 -1.28 2.97
N GLY A 304 10.28 -0.54 2.51
CA GLY A 304 11.18 -0.96 1.44
C GLY A 304 10.70 -0.66 0.01
N THR A 305 9.44 -0.23 -0.18
CA THR A 305 8.88 0.13 -1.49
C THR A 305 8.83 1.65 -1.69
N THR A 306 8.93 2.11 -2.94
CA THR A 306 8.91 3.54 -3.29
C THR A 306 7.50 3.96 -3.71
N SER A 307 7.04 5.09 -3.19
CA SER A 307 5.76 5.70 -3.58
C SER A 307 5.77 6.27 -4.99
N ALA A 308 4.58 6.59 -5.51
CA ALA A 308 4.46 7.54 -6.62
C ALA A 308 5.09 8.90 -6.24
N ALA A 309 5.60 9.61 -7.24
CA ALA A 309 6.17 10.94 -7.05
C ALA A 309 5.07 11.96 -6.71
N GLN A 310 5.35 12.86 -5.77
CA GLN A 310 4.58 14.08 -5.56
C GLN A 310 5.43 15.29 -5.94
N PHE A 311 4.77 16.38 -6.28
CA PHE A 311 5.40 17.59 -6.81
C PHE A 311 5.11 18.78 -5.90
N SER A 312 6.11 19.65 -5.76
CA SER A 312 5.91 21.02 -5.29
C SER A 312 6.42 21.97 -6.36
N THR A 313 5.61 22.98 -6.67
CA THR A 313 5.97 24.05 -7.59
C THR A 313 6.68 25.16 -6.83
N LEU A 314 7.85 25.54 -7.32
CA LEU A 314 8.60 26.72 -6.92
C LEU A 314 8.23 27.82 -7.90
N THR A 315 7.65 28.92 -7.41
CA THR A 315 7.28 30.07 -8.25
C THR A 315 8.05 31.30 -7.79
N ASN A 316 8.82 31.90 -8.72
CA ASN A 316 9.45 33.18 -8.52
C ASN A 316 8.46 34.29 -8.87
N SER A 317 7.81 34.88 -7.87
CA SER A 317 6.92 36.02 -8.03
C SER A 317 7.64 37.37 -7.90
N GLY A 318 8.97 37.34 -7.74
CA GLY A 318 9.82 38.51 -7.73
C GLY A 318 10.15 39.04 -9.13
N THR A 319 10.87 40.15 -9.16
CA THR A 319 11.30 40.86 -10.38
C THR A 319 12.72 40.51 -10.81
N THR A 320 13.47 39.76 -9.98
CA THR A 320 14.82 39.27 -10.30
C THR A 320 14.91 37.76 -10.36
N THR A 321 15.83 37.23 -11.16
CA THR A 321 16.16 35.79 -11.21
C THR A 321 16.65 35.29 -9.85
N ILE A 322 16.07 34.19 -9.37
CA ILE A 322 16.51 33.50 -8.17
C ILE A 322 17.59 32.48 -8.55
N THR A 323 18.72 32.48 -7.86
CA THR A 323 19.73 31.43 -7.97
C THR A 323 19.44 30.33 -6.95
N ILE A 324 19.36 29.08 -7.41
CA ILE A 324 19.15 27.89 -6.57
C ILE A 324 20.51 27.20 -6.43
N SER A 325 21.08 27.31 -5.23
CA SER A 325 22.40 26.75 -4.91
C SER A 325 22.35 25.26 -4.56
N SER A 326 21.28 24.79 -3.92
CA SER A 326 21.06 23.37 -3.68
C SER A 326 19.60 23.03 -3.36
N ILE A 327 19.22 21.79 -3.68
CA ILE A 327 17.97 21.16 -3.24
C ILE A 327 18.35 19.84 -2.58
N THR A 328 18.14 19.72 -1.27
CA THR A 328 18.50 18.53 -0.49
C THR A 328 17.28 17.96 0.21
N LEU A 329 17.19 16.63 0.28
CA LEU A 329 16.11 15.92 0.95
C LEU A 329 16.64 15.17 2.19
N SER A 330 15.77 14.95 3.17
CA SER A 330 16.10 14.28 4.42
C SER A 330 15.10 13.18 4.77
N GLY A 331 15.51 12.25 5.63
CA GLY A 331 14.68 11.14 6.09
C GLY A 331 14.53 10.03 5.06
N ASP A 332 13.34 9.45 4.98
CA ASP A 332 13.00 8.36 4.06
C ASP A 332 12.50 8.88 2.69
N PHE A 333 12.90 10.10 2.33
CA PHE A 333 12.45 10.80 1.12
C PHE A 333 13.63 11.05 0.18
N ALA A 334 13.38 10.89 -1.13
CA ALA A 334 14.38 11.06 -2.16
C ALA A 334 13.83 11.80 -3.38
N SER A 335 14.70 12.44 -4.15
CA SER A 335 14.32 13.02 -5.45
C SER A 335 13.78 11.93 -6.37
N ALA A 336 12.61 12.15 -6.97
CA ALA A 336 12.04 11.24 -7.94
C ALA A 336 12.62 11.43 -9.37
N GLY A 337 13.49 12.43 -9.58
CA GLY A 337 14.14 12.68 -10.88
C GLY A 337 13.21 13.23 -11.98
N LEU A 338 12.01 13.70 -11.62
CA LEU A 338 11.01 14.23 -12.55
C LEU A 338 10.82 15.76 -12.44
N GLY A 339 11.58 16.39 -11.53
CA GLY A 339 11.53 17.85 -11.33
C GLY A 339 12.16 18.61 -12.49
N THR A 340 11.71 19.85 -12.68
CA THR A 340 12.19 20.76 -13.73
C THR A 340 13.07 21.89 -13.20
N CYS A 341 13.26 22.02 -11.89
CA CYS A 341 14.11 23.06 -11.31
C CYS A 341 15.59 22.85 -11.65
N GLY A 342 16.21 23.87 -12.24
CA GLY A 342 17.65 23.97 -12.46
C GLY A 342 18.36 24.78 -11.36
N THR A 343 19.50 25.38 -11.70
CA THR A 343 20.29 26.23 -10.80
C THR A 343 19.84 27.69 -10.76
N SER A 344 18.84 28.07 -11.57
CA SER A 344 18.24 29.40 -11.55
C SER A 344 16.77 29.35 -11.94
N LEU A 345 16.00 30.35 -11.50
CA LEU A 345 14.59 30.52 -11.79
C LEU A 345 14.31 31.99 -12.14
N ALA A 346 14.01 32.25 -13.41
CA ALA A 346 13.75 33.60 -13.91
C ALA A 346 12.55 34.26 -13.21
N ALA A 347 12.49 35.59 -13.24
CA ALA A 347 11.35 36.36 -12.73
C ALA A 347 10.04 35.93 -13.42
N GLY A 348 8.97 35.75 -12.65
CA GLY A 348 7.66 35.28 -13.13
C GLY A 348 7.60 33.81 -13.54
N ALA A 349 8.72 33.07 -13.50
CA ALA A 349 8.77 31.66 -13.90
C ALA A 349 8.44 30.72 -12.73
N GLY A 350 8.04 29.50 -13.10
CA GLY A 350 7.84 28.39 -12.18
C GLY A 350 8.67 27.17 -12.58
N CYS A 351 9.11 26.40 -11.61
CA CYS A 351 9.70 25.08 -11.81
C CYS A 351 9.17 24.09 -10.76
N THR A 352 9.40 22.80 -10.95
CA THR A 352 8.93 21.78 -10.00
C THR A 352 10.08 21.01 -9.38
N THR A 353 9.91 20.66 -8.10
CA THR A 353 10.69 19.61 -7.45
C THR A 353 9.82 18.37 -7.29
N SER A 354 10.39 17.18 -7.52
CA SER A 354 9.69 15.90 -7.46
C SER A 354 10.25 15.05 -6.31
N VAL A 355 9.38 14.58 -5.43
CA VAL A 355 9.75 13.83 -4.22
C VAL A 355 9.08 12.46 -4.23
N SER A 356 9.82 11.43 -3.84
CA SER A 356 9.33 10.08 -3.59
C SER A 356 9.59 9.68 -2.13
N PHE A 357 8.75 8.80 -1.59
CA PHE A 357 8.84 8.29 -0.22
C PHE A 357 9.13 6.77 -0.24
N LYS A 358 10.19 6.35 0.46
CA LYS A 358 10.58 4.93 0.59
C LYS A 358 10.86 4.62 2.07
N PRO A 359 9.83 4.26 2.86
CA PRO A 359 10.00 4.04 4.29
C PRO A 359 10.96 2.89 4.60
N THR A 360 11.83 3.08 5.58
CA THR A 360 12.77 2.08 6.09
C THR A 360 12.27 1.34 7.32
N ALA A 361 11.23 1.86 7.98
CA ALA A 361 10.55 1.23 9.11
C ALA A 361 9.06 1.62 9.13
N THR A 362 8.26 0.92 9.93
CA THR A 362 6.83 1.21 10.10
C THR A 362 6.60 2.47 10.95
N GLY A 363 5.41 3.06 10.83
CA GLY A 363 5.01 4.27 11.54
C GLY A 363 5.27 5.56 10.76
N THR A 364 4.92 6.70 11.35
CA THR A 364 5.08 8.02 10.74
C THR A 364 6.55 8.36 10.54
N ARG A 365 6.90 8.74 9.32
CA ARG A 365 8.22 9.20 8.90
C ARG A 365 8.11 10.64 8.42
N THR A 366 8.92 11.51 8.99
CA THR A 366 8.99 12.93 8.64
C THR A 366 10.30 13.25 7.95
N GLY A 367 10.29 14.26 7.10
CA GLY A 367 11.46 14.77 6.42
C GLY A 367 11.20 16.16 5.88
N SER A 368 12.15 16.67 5.11
CA SER A 368 12.01 17.96 4.45
C SER A 368 12.77 17.99 3.12
N VAL A 369 12.28 18.83 2.20
CA VAL A 369 13.10 19.37 1.11
C VAL A 369 13.61 20.72 1.56
N THR A 370 14.92 20.89 1.63
CA THR A 370 15.59 22.16 1.91
C THR A 370 16.14 22.73 0.61
N ILE A 371 15.69 23.93 0.24
CA ILE A 371 16.08 24.64 -0.97
C ILE A 371 16.89 25.85 -0.52
N ARG A 372 18.19 25.87 -0.87
CA ARG A 372 19.05 27.03 -0.62
C ARG A 372 19.07 27.89 -1.87
N ASP A 373 18.53 29.08 -1.77
CA ASP A 373 18.43 30.03 -2.87
C ASP A 373 18.78 31.47 -2.46
N SER A 374 18.71 32.40 -3.43
CA SER A 374 19.00 33.82 -3.22
C SER A 374 17.79 34.67 -2.83
N ALA A 375 16.60 34.08 -2.63
CA ALA A 375 15.40 34.79 -2.21
C ALA A 375 15.35 35.02 -0.69
N ALA A 376 14.54 35.99 -0.28
CA ALA A 376 14.32 36.26 1.14
C ALA A 376 13.69 35.04 1.85
N GLY A 377 14.21 34.68 3.02
CA GLY A 377 13.76 33.51 3.79
C GLY A 377 14.47 32.19 3.44
N SER A 378 15.50 32.22 2.59
CA SER A 378 16.35 31.06 2.31
C SER A 378 17.06 30.54 3.59
N PRO A 379 17.13 29.20 3.81
CA PRO A 379 16.59 28.17 2.94
C PRO A 379 15.07 28.01 3.04
N GLN A 380 14.42 27.86 1.90
CA GLN A 380 13.01 27.51 1.82
C GLN A 380 12.83 26.02 2.13
N THR A 381 11.74 25.67 2.82
CA THR A 381 11.52 24.30 3.29
C THR A 381 10.13 23.79 2.90
N ILE A 382 10.09 22.61 2.28
CA ILE A 382 8.85 21.83 2.10
C ILE A 382 8.84 20.74 3.16
N THR A 383 7.81 20.69 4.01
CA THR A 383 7.69 19.63 5.02
C THR A 383 7.13 18.36 4.41
N LEU A 384 7.72 17.21 4.73
CA LEU A 384 7.34 15.90 4.19
C LEU A 384 6.84 15.00 5.33
N THR A 385 5.72 14.33 5.10
CA THR A 385 5.22 13.29 6.00
C THR A 385 4.66 12.12 5.22
N GLY A 386 4.86 10.92 5.74
CA GLY A 386 4.31 9.67 5.21
C GLY A 386 4.32 8.61 6.30
N SER A 387 3.62 7.50 6.10
CA SER A 387 3.65 6.39 7.07
C SER A 387 4.14 5.12 6.41
N GLY A 388 5.17 4.52 7.00
CA GLY A 388 5.57 3.16 6.67
C GLY A 388 4.54 2.19 7.22
N VAL A 389 3.98 1.33 6.38
CA VAL A 389 3.19 0.18 6.82
C VAL A 389 4.01 -1.09 6.63
N PRO A 390 3.72 -2.18 7.38
CA PRO A 390 4.39 -3.45 7.17
C PRO A 390 4.41 -3.78 5.67
N ALA A 391 5.57 -4.25 5.18
CA ALA A 391 5.64 -4.76 3.82
C ALA A 391 4.53 -5.81 3.65
N SER A 392 3.73 -5.70 2.59
CA SER A 392 2.78 -6.76 2.28
C SER A 392 3.57 -8.06 2.15
N THR A 393 3.29 -9.04 3.00
CA THR A 393 3.92 -10.36 2.95
C THR A 393 2.92 -11.39 2.44
N PRO A 394 3.39 -12.46 1.78
CA PRO A 394 2.57 -13.63 1.59
C PRO A 394 2.31 -14.29 2.95
N ALA A 395 1.12 -14.87 3.11
CA ALA A 395 0.75 -15.61 4.32
C ALA A 395 0.13 -16.94 3.90
N ALA A 396 0.85 -18.03 4.18
CA ALA A 396 0.44 -19.36 3.81
C ALA A 396 -0.28 -20.06 4.97
N SER A 397 -1.33 -20.82 4.65
CA SER A 397 -2.02 -21.68 5.62
C SER A 397 -2.39 -23.00 4.99
N LEU A 398 -2.21 -24.10 5.73
CA LEU A 398 -2.66 -25.43 5.36
C LEU A 398 -3.93 -25.79 6.14
N SER A 399 -4.99 -26.21 5.44
CA SER A 399 -6.23 -26.66 6.06
C SER A 399 -6.77 -27.94 5.39
N PRO A 400 -7.04 -29.02 6.16
CA PRO A 400 -6.79 -29.15 7.60
C PRO A 400 -5.29 -29.25 7.94
N THR A 401 -4.89 -28.93 9.18
CA THR A 401 -3.49 -29.02 9.66
C THR A 401 -3.03 -30.44 9.97
N SER A 402 -3.93 -31.44 9.90
CA SER A 402 -3.57 -32.84 9.98
C SER A 402 -4.49 -33.73 9.13
N LEU A 403 -3.93 -34.81 8.59
CA LEU A 403 -4.65 -35.87 7.90
C LEU A 403 -4.41 -37.20 8.63
N ALA A 404 -5.49 -37.77 9.17
CA ALA A 404 -5.48 -39.08 9.80
C ALA A 404 -6.10 -40.13 8.87
N PHE A 405 -5.34 -41.13 8.46
CA PHE A 405 -5.77 -42.19 7.53
C PHE A 405 -6.37 -43.41 8.23
N GLY A 406 -6.25 -43.51 9.55
CA GLY A 406 -6.72 -44.67 10.30
C GLY A 406 -5.88 -45.92 10.00
N ASN A 407 -6.49 -47.10 10.15
CA ASN A 407 -5.86 -48.38 9.82
C ASN A 407 -5.87 -48.62 8.31
N GLN A 408 -4.72 -48.95 7.75
CA GLN A 408 -4.57 -49.28 6.33
C GLN A 408 -3.77 -50.57 6.21
N THR A 409 -4.24 -51.52 5.38
CA THR A 409 -3.56 -52.79 5.18
C THR A 409 -2.15 -52.57 4.63
N VAL A 410 -1.15 -53.23 5.20
CA VAL A 410 0.25 -53.14 4.74
C VAL A 410 0.33 -53.47 3.25
N GLY A 411 0.97 -52.59 2.48
CA GLY A 411 1.11 -52.73 1.03
C GLY A 411 -0.09 -52.26 0.19
N ALA A 412 -1.24 -51.92 0.79
CA ALA A 412 -2.40 -51.38 0.08
C ALA A 412 -2.50 -49.86 0.27
N ALA A 413 -2.74 -49.11 -0.81
CA ALA A 413 -2.89 -47.66 -0.74
C ALA A 413 -4.31 -47.27 -0.27
N SER A 414 -4.40 -46.22 0.54
CA SER A 414 -5.67 -45.60 0.92
C SER A 414 -6.26 -44.78 -0.22
N ALA A 415 -7.53 -44.37 -0.08
CA ALA A 415 -8.04 -43.24 -0.84
C ALA A 415 -7.24 -41.97 -0.50
N ALA A 416 -7.11 -41.04 -1.46
CA ALA A 416 -6.42 -39.78 -1.25
C ALA A 416 -7.22 -38.87 -0.30
N LYS A 417 -6.53 -38.21 0.62
CA LYS A 417 -7.08 -37.10 1.43
C LYS A 417 -6.38 -35.80 1.03
N VAL A 418 -7.11 -34.69 1.10
CA VAL A 418 -6.62 -33.40 0.59
C VAL A 418 -6.32 -32.45 1.74
N VAL A 419 -5.17 -31.79 1.67
CA VAL A 419 -4.89 -30.55 2.40
C VAL A 419 -4.83 -29.40 1.41
N THR A 420 -5.47 -28.28 1.77
CA THR A 420 -5.51 -27.08 0.93
C THR A 420 -4.46 -26.10 1.40
N LEU A 421 -3.55 -25.71 0.52
CA LEU A 421 -2.63 -24.59 0.73
C LEU A 421 -3.32 -23.32 0.24
N SER A 422 -3.49 -22.35 1.12
CA SER A 422 -4.10 -21.05 0.81
C SER A 422 -3.11 -19.92 1.04
N ASN A 423 -3.04 -18.98 0.08
CA ASN A 423 -2.37 -17.71 0.29
C ASN A 423 -3.36 -16.66 0.79
N THR A 424 -3.38 -16.47 2.11
CA THR A 424 -4.21 -15.50 2.81
C THR A 424 -3.56 -14.11 2.90
N GLY A 425 -2.32 -13.97 2.40
CA GLY A 425 -1.59 -12.71 2.37
C GLY A 425 -2.00 -11.82 1.20
N ALA A 426 -1.40 -10.62 1.16
CA ALA A 426 -1.71 -9.60 0.16
C ALA A 426 -0.79 -9.65 -1.08
N VAL A 427 0.21 -10.55 -1.10
CA VAL A 427 1.18 -10.71 -2.21
C VAL A 427 1.31 -12.18 -2.57
N ALA A 428 1.76 -12.47 -3.79
CA ALA A 428 1.92 -13.84 -4.28
C ALA A 428 2.90 -14.64 -3.42
N LEU A 429 2.49 -15.85 -3.05
CA LEU A 429 3.28 -16.85 -2.34
C LEU A 429 4.13 -17.60 -3.35
N SER A 430 5.45 -17.51 -3.27
CA SER A 430 6.37 -18.31 -4.09
C SER A 430 6.64 -19.63 -3.40
N ILE A 431 6.38 -20.74 -4.09
CA ILE A 431 6.50 -22.10 -3.57
C ILE A 431 7.76 -22.73 -4.17
N SER A 432 8.74 -23.01 -3.32
CA SER A 432 10.03 -23.60 -3.71
C SER A 432 9.96 -25.12 -3.75
N SER A 433 9.22 -25.76 -2.84
CA SER A 433 9.02 -27.22 -2.85
C SER A 433 7.79 -27.66 -2.06
N ILE A 434 7.19 -28.77 -2.47
CA ILE A 434 6.17 -29.50 -1.72
C ILE A 434 6.65 -30.95 -1.59
N ALA A 435 6.88 -31.40 -0.36
CA ALA A 435 7.42 -32.73 -0.09
C ALA A 435 6.73 -33.39 1.10
N VAL A 436 6.86 -34.71 1.20
CA VAL A 436 6.58 -35.44 2.44
C VAL A 436 7.88 -35.59 3.21
N ALA A 437 7.89 -35.16 4.46
CA ALA A 437 9.03 -35.25 5.38
C ALA A 437 8.67 -36.04 6.64
N GLY A 438 9.68 -36.41 7.43
CA GLY A 438 9.51 -37.12 8.70
C GLY A 438 9.82 -38.62 8.63
N THR A 439 9.64 -39.29 9.77
CA THR A 439 10.14 -40.66 10.03
C THR A 439 9.65 -41.71 9.04
N ASN A 440 8.39 -41.65 8.62
CA ASN A 440 7.78 -42.64 7.72
C ASN A 440 7.37 -42.02 6.38
N SER A 441 8.14 -41.05 5.86
CA SER A 441 7.78 -40.34 4.63
C SER A 441 7.54 -41.25 3.42
N GLY A 442 8.24 -42.38 3.34
CA GLY A 442 8.05 -43.38 2.27
C GLY A 442 6.68 -44.08 2.26
N ASP A 443 5.93 -44.02 3.37
CA ASP A 443 4.57 -44.58 3.47
C ASP A 443 3.51 -43.62 2.93
N PHE A 444 3.85 -42.36 2.65
CA PHE A 444 2.92 -41.35 2.16
C PHE A 444 3.41 -40.80 0.82
N THR A 445 2.51 -40.72 -0.14
CA THR A 445 2.80 -40.07 -1.44
C THR A 445 1.88 -38.89 -1.63
N GLN A 446 2.39 -37.81 -2.23
CA GLN A 446 1.63 -36.60 -2.48
C GLN A 446 1.64 -36.22 -3.96
N THR A 447 0.52 -35.69 -4.44
CA THR A 447 0.41 -34.95 -5.70
C THR A 447 -0.26 -33.61 -5.41
N HIS A 448 -0.06 -32.59 -6.25
CA HIS A 448 -0.66 -31.28 -6.02
C HIS A 448 -1.02 -30.54 -7.31
N THR A 449 -1.90 -29.57 -7.17
CA THR A 449 -2.29 -28.61 -8.22
C THR A 449 -1.60 -27.26 -8.06
N CYS A 450 -0.72 -27.11 -7.06
CA CYS A 450 0.03 -25.88 -6.81
C CYS A 450 1.07 -25.62 -7.90
N GLY A 451 1.08 -24.40 -8.44
CA GLY A 451 2.17 -23.91 -9.29
C GLY A 451 3.36 -23.41 -8.47
N ALA A 452 4.40 -22.89 -9.14
CA ALA A 452 5.55 -22.27 -8.47
C ALA A 452 5.20 -20.96 -7.72
N SER A 453 4.01 -20.40 -7.98
CA SER A 453 3.50 -19.21 -7.31
C SER A 453 1.98 -19.32 -7.15
N LEU A 454 1.46 -18.81 -6.03
CA LEU A 454 0.05 -18.76 -5.70
C LEU A 454 -0.35 -17.30 -5.42
N ALA A 455 -1.24 -16.74 -6.24
CA ALA A 455 -1.67 -15.35 -6.10
C ALA A 455 -2.38 -15.09 -4.76
N ALA A 456 -2.38 -13.83 -4.32
CA ALA A 456 -3.09 -13.42 -3.10
C ALA A 456 -4.58 -13.82 -3.16
N GLY A 457 -5.11 -14.38 -2.08
CA GLY A 457 -6.50 -14.82 -1.97
C GLY A 457 -6.83 -16.13 -2.71
N THR A 458 -5.84 -16.80 -3.30
CA THR A 458 -6.05 -18.07 -4.03
C THR A 458 -5.53 -19.27 -3.24
N SER A 459 -5.98 -20.46 -3.65
CA SER A 459 -5.64 -21.74 -2.99
C SER A 459 -5.35 -22.84 -4.00
N CYS A 460 -4.57 -23.84 -3.60
CA CYS A 460 -4.33 -25.07 -4.36
C CYS A 460 -4.45 -26.31 -3.45
N ALA A 461 -4.73 -27.46 -4.06
CA ALA A 461 -4.91 -28.72 -3.35
C ALA A 461 -3.64 -29.57 -3.40
N ILE A 462 -3.29 -30.17 -2.25
CA ILE A 462 -2.26 -31.20 -2.09
C ILE A 462 -2.98 -32.49 -1.66
N SER A 463 -2.99 -33.48 -2.55
CA SER A 463 -3.62 -34.79 -2.36
C SER A 463 -2.59 -35.79 -1.85
N VAL A 464 -2.84 -36.40 -0.70
CA VAL A 464 -1.94 -37.34 -0.03
C VAL A 464 -2.60 -38.72 0.04
N THR A 465 -1.86 -39.78 -0.30
CA THR A 465 -2.26 -41.17 -0.07
C THR A 465 -1.34 -41.83 0.95
N PHE A 466 -1.86 -42.79 1.70
CA PHE A 466 -1.11 -43.57 2.69
C PHE A 466 -1.04 -45.04 2.26
N LYS A 467 0.16 -45.57 2.12
CA LYS A 467 0.45 -46.98 1.78
C LYS A 467 1.52 -47.48 2.75
N PRO A 468 1.15 -48.00 3.94
CA PRO A 468 2.12 -48.41 4.94
C PRO A 468 2.98 -49.59 4.47
N ALA A 469 4.30 -49.48 4.61
CA ALA A 469 5.25 -50.55 4.31
C ALA A 469 5.37 -51.60 5.45
N ALA A 470 4.90 -51.27 6.66
CA ALA A 470 4.90 -52.20 7.79
C ALA A 470 3.80 -51.85 8.82
N THR A 471 3.49 -52.79 9.71
CA THR A 471 2.45 -52.65 10.73
C THR A 471 2.79 -51.60 11.80
N GLY A 472 1.78 -51.13 12.53
CA GLY A 472 1.93 -50.15 13.61
C GLY A 472 1.80 -48.69 13.15
N SER A 473 1.90 -47.76 14.10
CA SER A 473 1.71 -46.32 13.86
C SER A 473 2.77 -45.75 12.92
N ARG A 474 2.30 -45.04 11.89
CA ARG A 474 3.11 -44.35 10.88
C ARG A 474 2.78 -42.87 10.92
N SER A 475 3.83 -42.06 10.98
CA SER A 475 3.73 -40.60 10.99
C SER A 475 4.73 -39.96 10.04
N ALA A 476 4.29 -38.88 9.43
CA ALA A 476 5.05 -38.00 8.55
C ALA A 476 4.39 -36.61 8.55
N SER A 477 4.83 -35.72 7.67
CA SER A 477 4.17 -34.43 7.44
C SER A 477 4.29 -34.03 5.97
N VAL A 478 3.27 -33.38 5.42
CA VAL A 478 3.47 -32.54 4.23
C VAL A 478 4.25 -31.31 4.67
N SER A 479 5.28 -30.94 3.92
CA SER A 479 6.14 -29.77 4.13
C SER A 479 6.15 -28.94 2.86
N VAL A 480 5.65 -27.71 2.95
CA VAL A 480 5.63 -26.72 1.86
C VAL A 480 6.68 -25.66 2.15
N THR A 481 7.75 -25.62 1.37
CA THR A 481 8.76 -24.57 1.47
C THR A 481 8.34 -23.41 0.58
N ASP A 482 8.07 -22.26 1.18
CA ASP A 482 7.64 -21.04 0.51
C ASP A 482 8.34 -19.79 1.07
N ASN A 483 7.97 -18.61 0.57
CA ASN A 483 8.51 -17.32 1.01
C ASN A 483 7.64 -16.61 2.08
N ALA A 484 6.62 -17.27 2.64
CA ALA A 484 5.84 -16.72 3.75
C ALA A 484 6.55 -16.93 5.10
N SER A 485 6.17 -16.12 6.09
CA SER A 485 6.63 -16.30 7.47
C SER A 485 6.23 -17.69 7.99
N GLY A 486 7.12 -18.35 8.72
CA GLY A 486 6.88 -19.69 9.25
C GLY A 486 7.14 -20.83 8.26
N SER A 487 7.68 -20.53 7.08
CA SER A 487 8.14 -21.55 6.11
C SER A 487 9.24 -22.45 6.73
N PRO A 488 9.18 -23.78 6.53
CA PRO A 488 8.16 -24.48 5.76
C PRO A 488 6.83 -24.65 6.52
N GLN A 489 5.72 -24.53 5.79
CA GLN A 489 4.39 -24.81 6.31
C GLN A 489 4.18 -26.32 6.40
N THR A 490 3.68 -26.82 7.52
CA THR A 490 3.53 -28.27 7.73
C THR A 490 2.11 -28.68 8.09
N ALA A 491 1.71 -29.85 7.58
CA ALA A 491 0.49 -30.54 8.00
C ALA A 491 0.83 -31.99 8.38
N SER A 492 0.43 -32.42 9.58
CA SER A 492 0.79 -33.72 10.11
C SER A 492 0.04 -34.85 9.43
N LEU A 493 0.74 -35.93 9.10
CA LEU A 493 0.17 -37.15 8.52
C LEU A 493 0.27 -38.27 9.54
N THR A 494 -0.85 -38.96 9.79
CA THR A 494 -0.89 -40.11 10.69
C THR A 494 -1.70 -41.24 10.10
N GLY A 495 -1.28 -42.47 10.35
CA GLY A 495 -1.99 -43.69 9.99
C GLY A 495 -1.40 -44.87 10.74
N SER A 496 -2.00 -46.05 10.62
CA SER A 496 -1.44 -47.29 11.16
C SER A 496 -1.45 -48.36 10.10
N GLY A 497 -0.31 -49.01 9.89
CA GLY A 497 -0.25 -50.23 9.10
C GLY A 497 -0.91 -51.37 9.88
N ALA A 498 -1.87 -52.05 9.26
CA ALA A 498 -2.52 -53.23 9.83
C ALA A 498 -2.30 -54.45 8.93
N THR A 499 -2.28 -55.64 9.53
CA THR A 499 -2.57 -56.86 8.76
C THR A 499 -4.02 -56.80 8.30
N SER A 500 -4.39 -57.49 7.21
CA SER A 500 -5.79 -57.57 6.79
C SER A 500 -6.65 -57.94 7.99
N SER A 501 -7.57 -57.07 8.38
CA SER A 501 -8.54 -57.43 9.41
C SER A 501 -9.51 -58.41 8.77
N GLY A 502 -9.33 -59.68 9.08
CA GLY A 502 -10.33 -60.69 8.84
C GLY A 502 -11.70 -60.26 9.27
N SER A 503 -12.69 -60.43 8.40
CA SER A 503 -14.05 -60.58 8.90
C SER A 503 -14.08 -61.89 9.69
N ALA A 504 -14.58 -61.85 10.92
CA ALA A 504 -14.87 -63.09 11.63
C ALA A 504 -15.89 -63.90 10.82
N PRO A 505 -15.74 -65.22 10.68
CA PRO A 505 -16.71 -66.06 9.99
C PRO A 505 -18.10 -65.88 10.60
N VAL A 506 -19.11 -65.69 9.76
CA VAL A 506 -20.51 -65.58 10.19
C VAL A 506 -21.31 -66.66 9.49
N LEU A 507 -22.05 -67.47 10.25
CA LEU A 507 -23.02 -68.41 9.70
C LEU A 507 -24.15 -67.61 9.04
N VAL A 508 -24.31 -67.77 7.72
CA VAL A 508 -25.31 -67.07 6.92
C VAL A 508 -26.64 -67.82 6.95
N GLN A 509 -26.61 -69.12 6.68
CA GLN A 509 -27.77 -70.00 6.73
C GLN A 509 -27.36 -71.46 6.92
N VAL A 510 -28.34 -72.26 7.33
CA VAL A 510 -28.27 -73.72 7.39
C VAL A 510 -29.44 -74.31 6.61
N GLN A 511 -29.18 -75.38 5.86
CA GLN A 511 -30.23 -76.21 5.27
C GLN A 511 -29.93 -77.68 5.55
N ASN A 512 -30.95 -78.46 5.88
CA ASN A 512 -30.83 -79.89 6.14
C ASN A 512 -31.95 -80.67 5.46
N ASN A 513 -31.62 -81.88 5.02
CA ASN A 513 -32.58 -82.85 4.53
C ASN A 513 -32.20 -84.23 5.07
N VAL A 514 -33.07 -84.81 5.90
CA VAL A 514 -32.84 -86.08 6.59
C VAL A 514 -34.08 -86.96 6.45
N ILE A 515 -33.90 -88.21 6.04
CA ILE A 515 -34.96 -89.22 6.00
C ILE A 515 -34.71 -90.28 7.07
N THR A 516 -35.77 -90.68 7.78
CA THR A 516 -35.74 -91.75 8.78
C THR A 516 -36.36 -93.07 8.29
N THR A 517 -36.88 -93.10 7.05
CA THR A 517 -37.47 -94.30 6.44
C THR A 517 -36.42 -95.29 5.93
N THR A 518 -36.84 -96.54 5.70
CA THR A 518 -35.99 -97.62 5.18
C THR A 518 -35.91 -97.66 3.65
N THR A 519 -36.39 -96.62 2.95
CA THR A 519 -36.28 -96.51 1.49
C THR A 519 -34.82 -96.28 1.10
N THR A 520 -34.36 -96.94 0.03
CA THR A 520 -32.99 -96.80 -0.47
C THR A 520 -32.85 -95.61 -1.42
N TYR A 521 -31.75 -94.87 -1.28
CA TYR A 521 -31.43 -93.69 -2.08
C TYR A 521 -29.99 -93.76 -2.59
N THR A 522 -29.78 -93.54 -3.88
CA THR A 522 -28.42 -93.45 -4.47
C THR A 522 -27.82 -92.06 -4.34
N SER A 523 -28.65 -91.05 -4.07
CA SER A 523 -28.23 -89.69 -3.75
C SER A 523 -29.27 -88.99 -2.89
N TRP A 524 -28.85 -87.95 -2.18
CA TRP A 524 -29.73 -87.15 -1.35
C TRP A 524 -29.34 -85.68 -1.43
N SER A 525 -30.31 -84.80 -1.65
CA SER A 525 -30.06 -83.38 -1.91
C SER A 525 -30.75 -82.48 -0.91
N VAL A 526 -30.14 -81.34 -0.63
CA VAL A 526 -30.77 -80.21 0.04
C VAL A 526 -30.74 -78.99 -0.88
N ASN A 527 -31.85 -78.27 -0.94
CA ASN A 527 -31.93 -77.00 -1.65
C ASN A 527 -31.38 -75.90 -0.76
N ILE A 528 -30.45 -75.09 -1.29
CA ILE A 528 -29.82 -73.97 -0.58
C ILE A 528 -29.38 -72.94 -1.61
N THR A 529 -29.76 -71.67 -1.45
CA THR A 529 -29.37 -70.58 -2.37
C THR A 529 -28.28 -69.74 -1.72
N THR A 530 -27.04 -69.84 -2.21
CA THR A 530 -25.86 -69.23 -1.57
C THR A 530 -25.29 -68.03 -2.33
N THR A 531 -24.45 -67.25 -1.66
CA THR A 531 -23.66 -66.14 -2.18
C THR A 531 -22.30 -66.64 -2.65
N ALA A 532 -21.82 -66.12 -3.78
CA ALA A 532 -20.47 -66.43 -4.25
C ALA A 532 -19.40 -65.84 -3.32
N GLY A 533 -18.36 -66.62 -3.06
CA GLY A 533 -17.22 -66.25 -2.22
C GLY A 533 -17.30 -66.78 -0.78
N ASP A 534 -18.41 -67.37 -0.37
CA ASP A 534 -18.60 -67.95 0.98
C ASP A 534 -18.01 -69.36 1.09
N LEU A 535 -17.79 -69.81 2.33
CA LEU A 535 -17.44 -71.19 2.66
C LEU A 535 -18.73 -72.01 2.79
N LEU A 536 -18.79 -73.15 2.12
CA LEU A 536 -19.83 -74.15 2.34
C LEU A 536 -19.26 -75.35 3.10
N VAL A 537 -19.97 -75.83 4.12
CA VAL A 537 -19.61 -77.03 4.89
C VAL A 537 -20.81 -77.98 4.93
N ALA A 538 -20.61 -79.21 4.48
CA ALA A 538 -21.64 -80.25 4.43
C ALA A 538 -21.28 -81.40 5.38
N PHE A 539 -22.22 -81.79 6.25
CA PHE A 539 -22.15 -83.00 7.06
C PHE A 539 -23.17 -84.01 6.54
N CYS A 540 -22.69 -85.21 6.22
CA CYS A 540 -23.46 -86.22 5.51
C CYS A 540 -23.39 -87.57 6.24
N ARG A 541 -24.45 -88.37 6.10
CA ARG A 541 -24.53 -89.73 6.65
C ARG A 541 -25.16 -90.75 5.70
N GLU A 542 -24.85 -92.02 5.94
CA GLU A 542 -25.54 -93.19 5.38
C GLU A 542 -25.81 -94.24 6.47
N SER A 543 -26.85 -95.08 6.33
CA SER A 543 -27.26 -96.04 7.37
C SER A 543 -27.14 -97.53 7.01
N SER A 544 -26.69 -97.87 5.80
CA SER A 544 -26.89 -99.22 5.21
C SER A 544 -25.71 -100.17 5.37
N ASN A 545 -24.48 -99.67 5.51
CA ASN A 545 -23.26 -100.46 5.58
C ASN A 545 -22.09 -99.55 5.98
N GLY A 546 -21.46 -99.77 7.14
CA GLY A 546 -20.31 -98.98 7.62
C GLY A 546 -19.03 -99.07 6.79
N THR A 547 -19.12 -99.36 5.50
CA THR A 547 -18.00 -99.57 4.58
C THR A 547 -18.11 -98.74 3.30
N ASP A 548 -19.26 -98.14 2.99
CA ASP A 548 -19.43 -97.39 1.73
C ASP A 548 -18.82 -95.97 1.82
N ASN A 549 -18.33 -95.41 0.72
CA ASN A 549 -17.80 -94.05 0.68
C ASN A 549 -18.75 -93.19 -0.15
N PHE A 550 -19.00 -91.95 0.25
CA PHE A 550 -19.89 -91.03 -0.48
C PHE A 550 -19.23 -89.70 -0.79
N THR A 551 -19.61 -89.07 -1.91
CA THR A 551 -19.07 -87.77 -2.31
C THR A 551 -20.14 -86.69 -2.25
N VAL A 552 -19.71 -85.44 -2.15
CA VAL A 552 -20.60 -84.27 -2.20
C VAL A 552 -20.38 -83.54 -3.53
N THR A 553 -21.47 -83.13 -4.16
CA THR A 553 -21.51 -82.31 -5.38
C THR A 553 -22.51 -81.17 -5.18
N ASP A 554 -22.43 -80.13 -5.99
CA ASP A 554 -23.37 -79.01 -5.96
C ASP A 554 -23.87 -78.64 -7.37
N SER A 555 -24.83 -77.71 -7.44
CA SER A 555 -25.40 -77.22 -8.69
C SER A 555 -24.42 -76.43 -9.57
N ALA A 556 -23.29 -75.98 -9.03
CA ALA A 556 -22.25 -75.27 -9.78
C ALA A 556 -21.14 -76.22 -10.28
N GLY A 557 -21.19 -77.50 -9.92
CA GLY A 557 -20.23 -78.52 -10.35
C GLY A 557 -18.86 -78.41 -9.67
N GLN A 558 -18.78 -77.79 -8.48
CA GLN A 558 -17.50 -77.56 -7.81
C GLN A 558 -16.98 -78.83 -7.12
N THR A 559 -15.67 -78.85 -6.86
CA THR A 559 -15.01 -79.94 -6.15
C THR A 559 -15.08 -79.72 -4.64
N TRP A 560 -15.76 -80.62 -3.93
CA TRP A 560 -15.82 -80.64 -2.47
C TRP A 560 -14.64 -81.39 -1.87
N THR A 561 -14.03 -80.82 -0.83
CA THR A 561 -12.91 -81.43 -0.10
C THR A 561 -13.40 -82.10 1.18
N GLN A 562 -13.02 -83.36 1.41
CA GLN A 562 -13.31 -84.04 2.68
C GLN A 562 -12.38 -83.50 3.80
N THR A 563 -12.90 -83.32 5.01
CA THR A 563 -12.06 -82.94 6.17
C THR A 563 -10.99 -83.99 6.44
N ALA A 564 -9.85 -83.57 7.00
CA ALA A 564 -8.68 -84.44 7.24
C ALA A 564 -8.97 -85.63 8.18
N SER A 565 -10.02 -85.54 9.00
CA SER A 565 -10.49 -86.63 9.84
C SER A 565 -11.14 -87.78 9.06
N GLY A 566 -11.39 -87.60 7.76
CA GLY A 566 -11.96 -88.61 6.89
C GLY A 566 -13.38 -88.99 7.28
N TYR A 567 -13.75 -90.24 7.03
CA TYR A 567 -15.05 -90.75 7.46
C TYR A 567 -14.99 -91.29 8.88
N TRP A 568 -16.12 -91.29 9.56
CA TRP A 568 -16.30 -91.96 10.84
C TRP A 568 -17.36 -93.06 10.75
N ASN A 569 -17.07 -94.22 11.34
CA ASN A 569 -18.01 -95.32 11.48
C ASN A 569 -18.44 -95.40 12.95
N GLU A 570 -19.74 -95.44 13.17
CA GLU A 570 -20.31 -95.50 14.53
C GLU A 570 -20.21 -96.91 15.14
N SER A 571 -20.10 -97.93 14.29
CA SER A 571 -19.72 -99.29 14.67
C SER A 571 -19.15 -100.05 13.46
N SER A 572 -18.68 -101.29 13.66
CA SER A 572 -18.13 -102.13 12.57
C SER A 572 -19.14 -102.46 11.46
N THR A 573 -20.44 -102.30 11.72
CA THR A 573 -21.54 -102.47 10.75
C THR A 573 -22.48 -101.26 10.70
N GLY A 574 -22.15 -100.19 11.43
CA GLY A 574 -23.03 -99.05 11.71
C GLY A 574 -23.01 -97.99 10.62
N PRO A 575 -23.79 -96.91 10.81
CA PRO A 575 -23.81 -95.78 9.90
C PRO A 575 -22.43 -95.13 9.77
N ARG A 576 -22.22 -94.51 8.60
CA ARG A 576 -20.98 -93.81 8.28
C ARG A 576 -21.24 -92.33 8.04
N LEU A 577 -20.33 -91.52 8.56
CA LEU A 577 -20.41 -90.05 8.57
C LEU A 577 -19.23 -89.44 7.82
N GLY A 578 -19.45 -88.27 7.23
CA GLY A 578 -18.40 -87.49 6.58
C GLY A 578 -18.72 -86.00 6.59
N MET A 579 -17.67 -85.18 6.74
CA MET A 579 -17.75 -83.72 6.61
C MET A 579 -16.93 -83.26 5.41
N PHE A 580 -17.51 -82.36 4.62
CA PHE A 580 -16.94 -81.85 3.38
C PHE A 580 -17.05 -80.33 3.35
N TYR A 581 -16.19 -79.67 2.59
CA TYR A 581 -16.22 -78.22 2.44
C TYR A 581 -15.78 -77.72 1.06
N VAL A 582 -16.19 -76.50 0.72
CA VAL A 582 -15.72 -75.71 -0.43
C VAL A 582 -15.41 -74.30 0.04
N ALA A 583 -14.15 -73.87 -0.11
CA ALA A 583 -13.74 -72.50 0.14
C ALA A 583 -14.05 -71.62 -1.08
N ASN A 584 -14.42 -70.35 -0.86
CA ASN A 584 -14.68 -69.39 -1.94
C ASN A 584 -15.64 -69.95 -3.00
N SER A 585 -16.73 -70.56 -2.51
CA SER A 585 -17.71 -71.27 -3.32
C SER A 585 -18.36 -70.33 -4.33
N ALA A 586 -18.63 -70.79 -5.54
CA ALA A 586 -19.62 -70.17 -6.42
C ALA A 586 -21.00 -70.19 -5.76
N ALA A 587 -21.91 -69.33 -6.21
CA ALA A 587 -23.31 -69.40 -5.80
C ALA A 587 -23.93 -70.73 -6.26
N VAL A 588 -24.54 -71.48 -5.32
CA VAL A 588 -25.21 -72.76 -5.59
C VAL A 588 -26.70 -72.67 -5.22
N THR A 589 -27.52 -73.54 -5.80
CA THR A 589 -28.95 -73.70 -5.53
C THR A 589 -29.30 -75.03 -4.87
N SER A 590 -28.37 -76.00 -4.90
CA SER A 590 -28.51 -77.30 -4.23
C SER A 590 -27.16 -77.93 -3.93
N VAL A 591 -27.09 -78.71 -2.85
CA VAL A 591 -25.97 -79.58 -2.52
C VAL A 591 -26.47 -81.02 -2.41
N THR A 592 -25.74 -81.96 -3.01
CA THR A 592 -26.12 -83.37 -3.16
C THR A 592 -25.01 -84.27 -2.67
N VAL A 593 -25.33 -85.17 -1.74
CA VAL A 593 -24.49 -86.34 -1.42
C VAL A 593 -24.83 -87.49 -2.36
N LYS A 594 -23.81 -88.17 -2.90
CA LYS A 594 -23.91 -89.32 -3.80
C LYS A 594 -23.24 -90.53 -3.16
N PHE A 595 -24.00 -91.62 -3.00
CA PHE A 595 -23.54 -92.86 -2.39
C PHE A 595 -22.99 -93.81 -3.45
N LYS A 596 -21.95 -94.59 -3.13
CA LYS A 596 -21.30 -95.49 -4.11
C LYS A 596 -21.92 -96.89 -4.13
N THR A 597 -22.71 -97.28 -3.13
CA THR A 597 -23.39 -98.58 -3.07
C THR A 597 -24.33 -98.76 -4.26
N SER A 598 -24.09 -99.83 -5.04
CA SER A 598 -24.97 -100.28 -6.12
C SER A 598 -26.29 -100.80 -5.52
N GLY A 599 -27.29 -99.92 -5.41
CA GLY A 599 -28.58 -100.18 -4.75
C GLY A 599 -29.05 -99.05 -3.82
N GLY A 600 -28.16 -98.11 -3.47
CA GLY A 600 -28.45 -96.98 -2.59
C GLY A 600 -28.41 -97.31 -1.10
N VAL A 601 -28.56 -96.28 -0.27
CA VAL A 601 -28.47 -96.34 1.20
C VAL A 601 -29.81 -96.02 1.84
N VAL A 602 -30.08 -96.58 3.02
CA VAL A 602 -31.27 -96.22 3.80
C VAL A 602 -30.97 -95.08 4.75
N LYS A 603 -32.02 -94.30 5.10
CA LYS A 603 -31.94 -93.15 6.00
C LYS A 603 -30.79 -92.17 5.64
N PRO A 604 -30.67 -91.67 4.41
CA PRO A 604 -29.63 -90.68 4.11
C PRO A 604 -29.88 -89.37 4.86
N GLY A 605 -28.82 -88.61 5.09
CA GLY A 605 -28.92 -87.27 5.67
C GLY A 605 -27.80 -86.36 5.18
N ILE A 606 -28.15 -85.08 4.99
CA ILE A 606 -27.22 -84.01 4.67
C ILE A 606 -27.63 -82.73 5.42
N MET A 607 -26.66 -82.05 6.01
CA MET A 607 -26.79 -80.71 6.57
C MET A 607 -25.69 -79.82 5.98
N VAL A 608 -26.04 -78.62 5.54
CA VAL A 608 -25.12 -77.68 4.87
C VAL A 608 -25.17 -76.33 5.56
N TYR A 609 -24.00 -75.81 5.92
CA TYR A 609 -23.79 -74.45 6.39
C TYR A 609 -23.21 -73.60 5.27
N GLU A 610 -23.74 -72.38 5.12
CA GLU A 610 -23.09 -71.30 4.38
C GLU A 610 -22.46 -70.32 5.39
N ILE A 611 -21.19 -69.99 5.19
CA ILE A 611 -20.39 -69.19 6.12
C ILE A 611 -19.68 -68.09 5.35
N SER A 612 -20.03 -66.84 5.63
CA SER A 612 -19.32 -65.67 5.11
C SER A 612 -18.09 -65.37 5.96
N GLY A 613 -17.12 -64.63 5.44
CA GLY A 613 -15.93 -64.21 6.20
C GLY A 613 -14.88 -65.29 6.47
N ALA A 614 -15.05 -66.51 5.93
CA ALA A 614 -14.02 -67.57 6.01
C ALA A 614 -12.94 -67.40 4.92
N ALA A 615 -11.71 -67.86 5.22
CA ALA A 615 -10.56 -67.76 4.32
C ALA A 615 -10.86 -68.34 2.92
N SER A 616 -10.43 -67.65 1.86
CA SER A 616 -10.70 -68.06 0.46
C SER A 616 -9.81 -69.22 -0.01
N SER A 617 -8.72 -69.52 0.70
CA SER A 617 -7.84 -70.66 0.45
C SER A 617 -7.20 -71.12 1.77
N GLY A 618 -6.76 -72.39 1.84
CA GLY A 618 -6.23 -72.95 3.08
C GLY A 618 -7.22 -72.87 4.25
N VAL A 619 -8.52 -72.92 3.96
CA VAL A 619 -9.60 -72.64 4.92
C VAL A 619 -9.72 -73.70 6.02
N ALA A 620 -9.37 -74.96 5.75
CA ALA A 620 -9.40 -76.00 6.76
C ALA A 620 -8.20 -75.87 7.70
N ASP A 621 -8.48 -75.83 8.99
CA ASP A 621 -7.46 -75.62 10.01
C ASP A 621 -7.11 -76.91 10.77
N GLY A 622 -8.11 -77.76 11.00
CA GLY A 622 -7.94 -79.11 11.49
C GLY A 622 -9.27 -79.79 11.74
N SER A 623 -9.27 -81.11 11.93
CA SER A 623 -10.48 -81.88 12.21
C SER A 623 -10.19 -83.18 12.95
N VAL A 624 -11.10 -83.62 13.81
CA VAL A 624 -11.02 -84.86 14.59
C VAL A 624 -12.39 -85.55 14.66
N ASN A 625 -12.39 -86.87 14.85
CA ASN A 625 -13.59 -87.67 15.09
C ASN A 625 -13.47 -88.33 16.46
N ASN A 626 -14.58 -88.51 17.20
CA ASN A 626 -14.55 -89.17 18.50
C ASN A 626 -15.86 -89.91 18.80
N GLY A 627 -15.82 -91.23 18.96
CA GLY A 627 -16.98 -91.99 19.43
C GLY A 627 -17.12 -91.86 20.94
N THR A 628 -18.31 -91.55 21.42
CA THR A 628 -18.63 -91.69 22.83
C THR A 628 -19.78 -92.68 22.94
N ASP A 629 -19.57 -93.86 23.52
CA ASP A 629 -20.64 -94.85 23.74
C ASP A 629 -21.60 -94.36 24.84
N SER A 630 -22.27 -93.25 24.57
CA SER A 630 -23.02 -92.44 25.53
C SER A 630 -24.44 -92.23 25.04
N THR A 631 -25.38 -92.42 25.97
CA THR A 631 -26.81 -92.43 25.64
C THR A 631 -27.46 -91.05 25.65
N THR A 632 -26.76 -90.03 26.15
CA THR A 632 -27.31 -88.67 26.33
C THR A 632 -26.41 -87.57 25.80
N THR A 633 -25.17 -87.90 25.42
CA THR A 633 -24.14 -86.90 25.11
C THR A 633 -23.17 -87.41 24.05
N SER A 634 -22.91 -86.61 23.01
CA SER A 634 -21.80 -86.84 22.08
C SER A 634 -20.69 -85.82 22.35
N THR A 635 -19.46 -86.29 22.58
CA THR A 635 -18.30 -85.43 22.91
C THR A 635 -17.26 -85.48 21.80
N SER A 636 -16.75 -84.32 21.39
CA SER A 636 -15.69 -84.21 20.39
C SER A 636 -14.34 -84.70 20.90
N GLY A 637 -13.45 -85.03 19.96
CA GLY A 637 -12.02 -85.06 20.24
C GLY A 637 -11.47 -83.65 20.50
N SER A 638 -10.20 -83.55 20.88
CA SER A 638 -9.53 -82.26 21.06
C SER A 638 -8.95 -81.73 19.75
N LEU A 639 -9.15 -80.45 19.47
CA LEU A 639 -8.66 -79.75 18.28
C LEU A 639 -7.87 -78.50 18.68
N THR A 640 -6.83 -78.15 17.92
CA THR A 640 -6.09 -76.89 18.06
C THR A 640 -6.38 -76.02 16.84
N THR A 641 -6.66 -74.74 17.05
CA THR A 641 -6.80 -73.77 15.97
C THR A 641 -5.50 -73.00 15.74
N SER A 642 -5.33 -72.39 14.57
CA SER A 642 -4.14 -71.61 14.20
C SER A 642 -4.34 -70.11 14.38
N ASN A 643 -5.57 -69.59 14.30
CA ASN A 643 -5.84 -68.16 14.37
C ASN A 643 -6.94 -67.80 15.39
N ALA A 644 -6.99 -66.51 15.71
CA ALA A 644 -8.21 -65.90 16.23
C ALA A 644 -9.25 -65.82 15.11
N ASN A 645 -10.54 -65.82 15.47
CA ASN A 645 -11.68 -65.82 14.55
C ASN A 645 -11.82 -67.08 13.70
N ASP A 646 -11.28 -68.22 14.14
CA ASP A 646 -11.60 -69.50 13.49
C ASP A 646 -13.03 -69.94 13.89
N MET A 647 -13.75 -70.57 12.98
CA MET A 647 -15.05 -71.19 13.24
C MET A 647 -14.87 -72.67 13.51
N LEU A 648 -15.25 -73.12 14.70
CA LEU A 648 -15.26 -74.51 15.11
C LEU A 648 -16.67 -75.07 14.89
N ILE A 649 -16.78 -76.17 14.15
CA ILE A 649 -18.04 -76.82 13.80
C ILE A 649 -18.01 -78.25 14.30
N PHE A 650 -18.96 -78.59 15.18
CA PHE A 650 -19.16 -79.93 15.71
C PHE A 650 -20.47 -80.50 15.16
N ALA A 651 -20.37 -81.62 14.47
CA ALA A 651 -21.51 -82.32 13.86
C ALA A 651 -21.63 -83.72 14.44
N THR A 652 -22.85 -84.16 14.74
CA THR A 652 -23.10 -85.49 15.30
C THR A 652 -24.33 -86.14 14.67
N ASP A 653 -24.31 -87.47 14.57
CA ASP A 653 -25.46 -88.33 14.27
C ASP A 653 -25.69 -89.29 15.44
N THR A 654 -26.96 -89.63 15.68
CA THR A 654 -27.39 -90.55 16.74
C THR A 654 -28.29 -91.66 16.21
N SER A 655 -28.36 -92.76 16.97
CA SER A 655 -29.17 -93.95 16.64
C SER A 655 -30.67 -93.73 16.75
N GLY A 656 -31.07 -92.83 17.65
CA GLY A 656 -32.46 -92.55 18.00
C GLY A 656 -33.00 -91.34 17.26
N ASP A 657 -34.32 -91.28 17.15
CA ASP A 657 -35.02 -90.08 16.71
C ASP A 657 -35.09 -89.10 17.89
N GLU A 658 -34.31 -88.03 17.83
CA GLU A 658 -34.19 -86.99 18.84
C GLU A 658 -35.24 -85.90 18.65
N SER A 659 -35.84 -85.46 19.76
CA SER A 659 -36.83 -84.38 19.76
C SER A 659 -36.22 -82.99 20.01
N ARG A 660 -35.00 -82.93 20.59
CA ARG A 660 -34.27 -81.68 20.85
C ARG A 660 -32.80 -81.93 21.16
N TRP A 661 -31.93 -81.10 20.59
CA TRP A 661 -30.50 -81.05 20.90
C TRP A 661 -30.19 -79.87 21.81
N THR A 662 -29.20 -80.03 22.68
CA THR A 662 -28.67 -78.95 23.52
C THR A 662 -27.19 -78.75 23.20
N ALA A 663 -26.85 -77.53 22.83
CA ALA A 663 -25.50 -77.15 22.44
C ALA A 663 -24.53 -77.20 23.62
N GLY A 664 -23.25 -77.44 23.33
CA GLY A 664 -22.16 -77.30 24.27
C GLY A 664 -21.95 -75.84 24.70
N ALA A 665 -21.25 -75.64 25.81
CA ALA A 665 -20.96 -74.29 26.31
C ALA A 665 -20.23 -73.44 25.24
N GLY A 666 -20.79 -72.28 24.90
CA GLY A 666 -20.23 -71.38 23.88
C GLY A 666 -20.57 -71.73 22.43
N TYR A 667 -21.29 -72.84 22.19
CA TYR A 667 -21.73 -73.26 20.87
C TYR A 667 -23.19 -72.91 20.61
N THR A 668 -23.53 -72.74 19.33
CA THR A 668 -24.90 -72.49 18.86
C THR A 668 -25.33 -73.58 17.89
N ILE A 669 -26.53 -74.13 18.08
CA ILE A 669 -27.20 -75.01 17.12
C ILE A 669 -28.20 -74.14 16.32
N PRO A 670 -27.94 -73.86 15.04
CA PRO A 670 -28.67 -72.84 14.30
C PRO A 670 -30.10 -73.24 13.89
N ASN A 671 -30.50 -74.51 13.99
CA ASN A 671 -31.80 -74.95 13.49
C ASN A 671 -32.81 -75.44 14.54
N ASN A 672 -32.49 -75.50 15.84
CA ASN A 672 -33.18 -76.24 16.94
C ASN A 672 -34.71 -75.99 17.15
N SER A 673 -35.52 -75.97 16.09
CA SER A 673 -36.89 -75.45 16.00
C SER A 673 -37.61 -75.99 14.75
N VAL A 674 -37.48 -77.28 14.41
CA VAL A 674 -38.32 -77.93 13.40
C VAL A 674 -38.85 -79.26 13.94
N ARG A 675 -40.19 -79.44 13.94
CA ARG A 675 -40.88 -80.66 14.40
C ARG A 675 -40.46 -81.89 13.60
N THR A 676 -40.38 -83.03 14.27
CA THR A 676 -40.24 -84.38 13.70
C THR A 676 -41.12 -84.57 12.46
N GLY A 677 -40.53 -84.94 11.33
CA GLY A 677 -41.26 -85.36 10.12
C GLY A 677 -41.44 -84.30 9.02
N SER A 678 -40.85 -83.11 9.16
CA SER A 678 -40.75 -82.11 8.07
C SER A 678 -39.33 -82.12 7.48
N SER A 679 -39.17 -81.82 6.18
CA SER A 679 -37.84 -81.46 5.65
C SER A 679 -37.30 -80.31 6.49
N GLY A 680 -36.11 -80.47 7.05
CA GLY A 680 -35.54 -79.51 8.00
C GLY A 680 -35.51 -79.94 9.47
N SER A 681 -35.94 -81.16 9.82
CA SER A 681 -35.93 -81.65 11.21
C SER A 681 -34.62 -82.36 11.61
N ASP A 682 -34.00 -81.93 12.73
CA ASP A 682 -32.78 -82.49 13.33
C ASP A 682 -33.04 -83.82 14.06
N VAL A 683 -33.83 -84.70 13.47
CA VAL A 683 -34.30 -85.89 14.19
C VAL A 683 -33.17 -86.88 14.48
N ARG A 684 -32.01 -86.79 13.81
CA ARG A 684 -30.86 -87.68 14.05
C ARG A 684 -29.51 -87.01 13.94
N MET A 685 -29.44 -85.93 13.17
CA MET A 685 -28.22 -85.17 12.95
C MET A 685 -28.37 -83.77 13.52
N ALA A 686 -27.31 -83.25 14.10
CA ALA A 686 -27.21 -81.85 14.48
C ALA A 686 -25.79 -81.33 14.26
N MET A 687 -25.71 -80.05 13.92
CA MET A 687 -24.45 -79.31 13.88
C MET A 687 -24.53 -78.14 14.85
N GLN A 688 -23.41 -77.86 15.51
CA GLN A 688 -23.23 -76.65 16.30
C GLN A 688 -21.94 -75.96 15.90
N TYR A 689 -21.89 -74.64 16.09
CA TYR A 689 -20.69 -73.87 15.80
C TYR A 689 -20.35 -72.87 16.90
N GLN A 690 -19.07 -72.48 16.94
CA GLN A 690 -18.56 -71.37 17.73
C GLN A 690 -17.50 -70.62 16.91
N VAL A 691 -17.53 -69.30 16.96
CA VAL A 691 -16.45 -68.45 16.43
C VAL A 691 -15.57 -68.05 17.61
N VAL A 692 -14.31 -68.46 17.60
CA VAL A 692 -13.40 -68.20 18.73
C VAL A 692 -12.75 -66.84 18.58
N THR A 693 -12.67 -66.09 19.67
CA THR A 693 -12.05 -64.74 19.67
C THR A 693 -10.53 -64.79 19.75
N SER A 694 -9.95 -65.97 19.97
CA SER A 694 -8.52 -66.21 20.06
C SER A 694 -8.19 -67.62 19.59
N ARG A 695 -6.93 -67.84 19.23
CA ARG A 695 -6.39 -69.18 18.97
C ARG A 695 -6.71 -70.12 20.14
N GLN A 696 -7.22 -71.32 19.85
CA GLN A 696 -7.52 -72.34 20.86
C GLN A 696 -6.49 -73.47 20.82
N THR A 697 -6.15 -74.00 21.99
CA THR A 697 -5.38 -75.23 22.16
C THR A 697 -6.23 -76.24 22.91
N ASN A 698 -6.34 -77.47 22.39
CA ASN A 698 -7.17 -78.53 22.97
C ASN A 698 -8.65 -78.15 23.13
N ALA A 699 -9.21 -77.40 22.18
CA ALA A 699 -10.64 -77.13 22.15
C ALA A 699 -11.41 -78.45 22.03
N SER A 700 -12.44 -78.59 22.85
CA SER A 700 -13.40 -79.70 22.78
C SER A 700 -14.79 -79.17 23.10
N THR A 701 -15.80 -79.91 22.65
CA THR A 701 -17.20 -79.58 22.91
C THR A 701 -18.01 -80.85 23.05
N ALA A 702 -19.22 -80.71 23.57
CA ALA A 702 -20.19 -81.79 23.63
C ALA A 702 -21.56 -81.29 23.15
N MET A 703 -22.41 -82.20 22.69
CA MET A 703 -23.80 -81.94 22.38
C MET A 703 -24.66 -82.98 23.11
N THR A 704 -25.72 -82.54 23.77
CA THR A 704 -26.58 -83.42 24.57
C THR A 704 -27.95 -83.61 23.93
N TYR A 705 -28.53 -84.79 24.13
CA TYR A 705 -29.78 -85.27 23.51
C TYR A 705 -30.47 -86.28 24.44
N ALA A 706 -31.68 -86.73 24.09
CA ALA A 706 -32.57 -87.42 25.02
C ALA A 706 -32.30 -88.93 25.12
N ASN A 707 -32.12 -89.65 24.00
CA ASN A 707 -31.94 -91.09 24.05
C ASN A 707 -31.31 -91.68 22.77
N SER A 708 -30.04 -92.08 22.85
CA SER A 708 -29.37 -92.85 21.80
C SER A 708 -28.63 -94.07 22.35
N ASN A 709 -28.45 -95.11 21.54
CA ASN A 709 -27.59 -96.27 21.86
C ASN A 709 -26.14 -96.10 21.38
N TRP A 710 -25.88 -95.16 20.47
CA TRP A 710 -24.54 -94.83 19.96
C TRP A 710 -24.53 -93.42 19.38
N ASN A 711 -23.35 -92.83 19.19
CA ASN A 711 -23.20 -91.60 18.42
C ASN A 711 -21.91 -91.60 17.59
N GLY A 712 -21.95 -90.90 16.47
CA GLY A 712 -20.78 -90.53 15.71
C GLY A 712 -20.69 -89.02 15.61
N ASN A 713 -19.47 -88.50 15.58
CA ASN A 713 -19.26 -87.06 15.41
C ASN A 713 -17.99 -86.75 14.63
N ILE A 714 -18.01 -85.54 14.07
CA ILE A 714 -16.88 -84.90 13.41
C ILE A 714 -16.78 -83.48 13.94
N PHE A 715 -15.59 -83.08 14.37
CA PHE A 715 -15.28 -81.74 14.84
C PHE A 715 -14.21 -81.12 13.94
N ALA A 716 -14.49 -79.97 13.33
CA ALA A 716 -13.57 -79.30 12.42
C ALA A 716 -13.45 -77.80 12.71
N ALA A 717 -12.29 -77.23 12.42
CA ALA A 717 -12.05 -75.79 12.47
C ALA A 717 -11.78 -75.23 11.08
N PHE A 718 -12.37 -74.06 10.80
CA PHE A 718 -12.23 -73.33 9.56
C PHE A 718 -11.73 -71.91 9.82
N ARG A 719 -10.75 -71.46 9.03
CA ARG A 719 -10.08 -70.18 9.24
C ARG A 719 -10.96 -68.99 8.89
N GLY A 720 -10.94 -67.97 9.74
CA GLY A 720 -11.39 -66.62 9.39
C GLY A 720 -10.52 -65.97 8.30
N ARG A 721 -11.06 -64.97 7.59
CA ARG A 721 -10.29 -64.16 6.63
C ARG A 721 -9.21 -63.33 7.28
#